data_AF-A0A2D5XDK9-F1
#
_entry.id   AF-A0A2D5XDK9-F1
#
_cell.length_a   1.000
_cell.length_b   1.000
_cell.length_c   1.000
_cell.angle_alpha   90.00
_cell.angle_beta   90.00
_cell.angle_gamma   90.00
#
_symmetry.space_group_name_H-M   'P 1'
#
loop_
_entity.id
_entity.type
_entity.pdbx_description
1 polymer ?
#
loop_
_entity_poly.entity_id
_entity_poly.type
_entity_poly.pdbx_seq_one_letter_code
_entity_poly.pdbx_strand_id
1 'polypeptide(L)'
;MHKSTFIVILFIITIFLVPIAYSYTPPPPPPPPCKQKTMGCYDTGGFKANPGSLARGSFSYYLSETACIGGGCTCSAAGFISSIRQVDADQTSGSCSCIVGASWDSTGKCCGDDTLDCGKIKEGSLCAMDANFRISSWIPVEPNKGDIIYVGCKNTEMLSDGTKWIPCSNTPFRKTVNSHEYFCAGTSMECESTFWKPRTSEMEEGDVFTQTSNCGNTRTAIGTKCVSCDPEEEQQNQSQEQDDFYESLKGSIAECCGSRVCVSRNDGRRLTSGKSVKSNEITYYCASDSIFTFDLDESTQQQTCEGANLIWTGTLCCSEDDDPEEYYNDPNGLGGCWNKQIVYSSDVVPGREDIANLDGNFYGCNIPQDDDVLTLQDSHTNEPLIKENTGYCFQDPRKFYFCSFNNKWEFSSGIDRSNPSTAPASFGVDQAVECCAQDHCWNGETCTINQKYAADSPPVNGFRCIDGEWKEADIKLTPEGESGFCPDKSQCLLNPSSSADIQCLTSDQYVKDNYCENGVWTSRTKFAALQLIDTTQPTDYILSCDTPNYALNNLNYLVQGQLAETIVSEENTNNFCVLLFDDKVRIGTSLNKPITEATSFLKTIGVDNCNIALIDDNKYHACDGTQNSKAWYNQRLNSIIYSNEKFSMAEANLLQAFINFIKNPFDTIKNKIKEKIDESPFDESYINSINKFDKLYLSKQGNKEIRGSVEGLQFKNLVIEYKNFDTDICKFIDEYNKKNQDLGSGIECSKEGGTYYVLAQGSGFTNIDPGVIWSDLTSKLRIS
;
A
#
# COMPACT_ATOMS: atom_id res chain seq x y z
N MET A 1 37.14 -55.21 -44.02
CA MET A 1 37.84 -56.08 -45.00
C MET A 1 39.31 -56.15 -44.61
N HIS A 2 39.94 -57.34 -44.67
CA HIS A 2 41.38 -57.65 -44.48
C HIS A 2 42.01 -57.27 -43.08
N LYS A 3 42.72 -58.15 -42.33
CA LYS A 3 43.88 -59.05 -42.61
C LYS A 3 45.10 -58.23 -43.10
N SER A 4 46.38 -58.37 -42.70
CA SER A 4 47.26 -59.52 -42.37
C SER A 4 48.66 -58.97 -41.94
N THR A 5 49.73 -59.69 -41.55
CA THR A 5 50.01 -61.02 -40.93
C THR A 5 51.55 -61.21 -40.80
N PHE A 6 52.06 -61.46 -39.57
CA PHE A 6 53.39 -62.08 -39.24
C PHE A 6 54.72 -61.36 -39.62
N ILE A 7 55.78 -61.58 -38.82
CA ILE A 7 56.89 -62.53 -39.13
C ILE A 7 57.82 -62.72 -37.91
N VAL A 8 58.31 -63.95 -37.74
CA VAL A 8 59.39 -64.37 -36.81
C VAL A 8 60.58 -64.83 -37.67
N ILE A 9 61.82 -64.48 -37.31
CA ILE A 9 63.01 -65.21 -37.78
C ILE A 9 63.95 -65.52 -36.61
N LEU A 10 64.31 -66.79 -36.53
CA LEU A 10 65.34 -67.39 -35.68
C LEU A 10 66.49 -67.81 -36.60
N PHE A 11 67.76 -67.66 -36.19
CA PHE A 11 68.85 -68.39 -36.83
C PHE A 11 69.91 -68.86 -35.83
N ILE A 12 70.17 -70.16 -35.88
CA ILE A 12 71.28 -70.87 -35.24
C ILE A 12 72.33 -71.10 -36.34
N ILE A 13 73.63 -71.08 -36.01
CA ILE A 13 74.64 -71.94 -36.64
C ILE A 13 75.87 -72.05 -35.72
N THR A 14 76.53 -73.20 -35.80
CA THR A 14 77.52 -73.70 -34.83
C THR A 14 78.85 -74.03 -35.56
N ILE A 15 79.77 -74.65 -34.80
CA ILE A 15 80.86 -75.58 -35.17
C ILE A 15 82.28 -75.03 -35.47
N PHE A 16 83.22 -75.73 -34.80
CA PHE A 16 84.64 -76.01 -35.07
C PHE A 16 85.75 -75.25 -34.32
N LEU A 17 86.41 -76.03 -33.44
CA LEU A 17 87.68 -75.76 -32.74
C LEU A 17 88.62 -76.96 -32.98
N VAL A 18 89.80 -76.73 -33.54
CA VAL A 18 91.04 -77.53 -33.34
C VAL A 18 92.25 -76.63 -33.70
N PRO A 19 93.50 -76.93 -33.31
CA PRO A 19 94.28 -75.95 -32.54
C PRO A 19 95.60 -75.52 -33.19
N ILE A 20 96.15 -74.41 -32.72
CA ILE A 20 97.57 -74.04 -32.92
C ILE A 20 98.12 -73.57 -31.57
N ALA A 21 99.19 -74.19 -31.09
CA ALA A 21 99.91 -73.76 -29.90
C ALA A 21 101.22 -73.07 -30.32
N TYR A 22 101.57 -71.91 -29.74
CA TYR A 22 102.95 -71.44 -29.66
C TYR A 22 103.21 -70.44 -28.52
N SER A 23 104.30 -70.71 -27.79
CA SER A 23 105.18 -69.80 -27.02
C SER A 23 104.63 -68.72 -26.07
N TYR A 24 104.97 -68.89 -24.78
CA TYR A 24 105.06 -67.87 -23.73
C TYR A 24 105.85 -66.61 -24.12
N THR A 25 105.34 -65.44 -23.74
CA THR A 25 106.03 -64.51 -22.80
C THR A 25 104.96 -63.77 -21.97
N PRO A 26 105.15 -63.52 -20.66
CA PRO A 26 104.21 -62.73 -19.88
C PRO A 26 104.36 -61.23 -20.22
N PRO A 27 103.28 -60.51 -20.57
CA PRO A 27 103.34 -59.05 -20.67
C PRO A 27 103.56 -58.43 -19.28
N PRO A 28 104.16 -57.23 -19.20
CA PRO A 28 104.29 -56.51 -17.93
C PRO A 28 102.90 -56.28 -17.31
N PRO A 29 102.80 -56.22 -15.96
CA PRO A 29 101.53 -55.95 -15.31
C PRO A 29 100.96 -54.62 -15.84
N PRO A 30 99.67 -54.57 -16.23
CA PRO A 30 99.08 -53.35 -16.73
C PRO A 30 99.22 -52.25 -15.67
N PRO A 31 99.48 -50.98 -16.07
CA PRO A 31 99.51 -49.88 -15.12
C PRO A 31 98.19 -49.86 -14.34
N PRO A 32 98.21 -49.59 -13.03
CA PRO A 32 97.01 -49.65 -12.21
C PRO A 32 95.94 -48.74 -12.83
N PRO A 33 94.68 -49.24 -12.98
CA PRO A 33 93.64 -48.47 -13.65
C PRO A 33 93.47 -47.12 -12.97
N CYS A 34 93.40 -46.05 -13.78
CA CYS A 34 93.16 -44.70 -13.30
C CYS A 34 91.96 -44.71 -12.34
N LYS A 35 92.05 -44.00 -11.20
CA LYS A 35 90.86 -43.75 -10.40
C LYS A 35 89.91 -42.88 -11.23
N GLN A 36 88.78 -43.45 -11.64
CA GLN A 36 87.75 -42.76 -12.42
C GLN A 36 86.67 -42.18 -11.50
N LYS A 37 86.09 -41.05 -11.89
CA LYS A 37 84.79 -40.60 -11.38
C LYS A 37 83.75 -40.85 -12.46
N THR A 38 82.68 -41.57 -12.11
CA THR A 38 81.60 -41.91 -13.05
C THR A 38 80.76 -40.68 -13.38
N MET A 39 80.18 -40.64 -14.57
CA MET A 39 79.30 -39.54 -14.99
C MET A 39 78.17 -39.27 -13.98
N GLY A 40 77.78 -38.01 -13.83
CA GLY A 40 76.76 -37.57 -12.87
C GLY A 40 77.17 -36.39 -12.01
N CYS A 41 76.40 -36.17 -10.95
CA CYS A 41 76.41 -34.99 -10.10
C CYS A 41 77.40 -35.11 -8.94
N TYR A 42 78.06 -34.00 -8.59
CA TYR A 42 79.01 -33.94 -7.48
C TYR A 42 78.77 -32.71 -6.59
N ASP A 43 78.80 -32.96 -5.28
CA ASP A 43 78.64 -31.93 -4.25
C ASP A 43 79.94 -31.13 -3.99
N THR A 44 79.87 -30.11 -3.13
CA THR A 44 81.03 -29.30 -2.70
C THR A 44 82.10 -30.10 -1.96
N GLY A 45 81.78 -31.24 -1.36
CA GLY A 45 82.74 -32.22 -0.82
C GLY A 45 83.39 -33.11 -1.88
N GLY A 46 82.87 -33.10 -3.11
CA GLY A 46 83.29 -33.95 -4.22
C GLY A 46 82.71 -35.37 -4.16
N PHE A 47 81.70 -35.63 -3.33
CA PHE A 47 80.97 -36.91 -3.30
C PHE A 47 79.97 -36.97 -4.44
N LYS A 48 79.69 -38.19 -4.94
CA LYS A 48 78.72 -38.38 -6.01
C LYS A 48 77.31 -38.32 -5.45
N ALA A 49 76.48 -37.45 -6.00
CA ALA A 49 75.06 -37.33 -5.69
C ALA A 49 74.19 -37.91 -6.82
N ASN A 50 72.92 -38.13 -6.50
CA ASN A 50 71.92 -38.50 -7.49
C ASN A 50 71.45 -37.24 -8.24
N PRO A 51 70.99 -37.36 -9.51
CA PRO A 51 70.26 -36.28 -10.16
C PRO A 51 69.07 -35.84 -9.30
N GLY A 52 68.82 -34.53 -9.25
CA GLY A 52 67.76 -33.90 -8.47
C GLY A 52 67.92 -33.98 -6.95
N SER A 53 69.08 -34.39 -6.42
CA SER A 53 69.28 -34.55 -4.97
C SER A 53 70.21 -33.52 -4.31
N LEU A 54 70.83 -32.61 -5.06
CA LEU A 54 71.66 -31.56 -4.48
C LEU A 54 70.81 -30.35 -4.11
N ALA A 55 70.93 -29.91 -2.85
CA ALA A 55 70.39 -28.61 -2.44
C ALA A 55 71.10 -27.46 -3.17
N ARG A 56 70.43 -26.32 -3.28
CA ARG A 56 71.02 -25.08 -3.80
C ARG A 56 72.35 -24.75 -3.10
N GLY A 57 73.32 -24.26 -3.87
CA GLY A 57 74.67 -23.94 -3.37
C GLY A 57 75.51 -25.15 -2.94
N SER A 58 74.95 -26.37 -2.96
CA SER A 58 75.70 -27.61 -2.71
C SER A 58 76.25 -28.24 -4.00
N PHE A 59 75.82 -27.77 -5.17
CA PHE A 59 76.39 -28.16 -6.47
C PHE A 59 77.83 -27.67 -6.62
N SER A 60 78.72 -28.56 -7.05
CA SER A 60 80.13 -28.25 -7.30
C SER A 60 80.56 -28.55 -8.73
N TYR A 61 80.00 -29.61 -9.31
CA TYR A 61 80.07 -29.89 -10.73
C TYR A 61 79.23 -31.08 -11.19
N TYR A 62 79.05 -31.14 -12.50
CA TYR A 62 78.59 -32.31 -13.23
C TYR A 62 79.71 -32.88 -14.12
N LEU A 63 79.70 -34.20 -14.33
CA LEU A 63 80.49 -34.89 -15.34
C LEU A 63 79.55 -35.49 -16.39
N SER A 64 79.67 -35.05 -17.64
CA SER A 64 78.90 -35.56 -18.79
C SER A 64 79.33 -36.96 -19.24
N GLU A 65 80.50 -37.42 -18.82
CA GLU A 65 81.01 -38.79 -19.05
C GLU A 65 81.96 -39.21 -17.91
N THR A 66 82.50 -40.44 -17.94
CA THR A 66 83.29 -41.02 -16.83
C THR A 66 84.78 -40.63 -16.92
N ALA A 67 85.17 -39.48 -16.36
CA ALA A 67 86.53 -38.98 -16.43
C ALA A 67 87.54 -39.62 -15.47
N CYS A 68 88.81 -39.60 -15.88
CA CYS A 68 89.95 -39.93 -15.01
C CYS A 68 90.29 -38.79 -14.04
N ILE A 69 90.51 -39.12 -12.76
CA ILE A 69 91.17 -38.23 -11.80
C ILE A 69 92.64 -38.12 -12.22
N GLY A 70 93.15 -36.90 -12.40
CA GLY A 70 94.49 -36.67 -12.94
C GLY A 70 95.61 -37.29 -12.10
N GLY A 71 96.62 -37.85 -12.79
CA GLY A 71 97.80 -38.43 -12.14
C GLY A 71 98.47 -39.52 -12.97
N GLY A 72 99.42 -39.16 -13.83
CA GLY A 72 100.40 -40.06 -14.48
C GLY A 72 99.89 -41.16 -15.42
N CYS A 73 98.57 -41.40 -15.51
CA CYS A 73 97.98 -42.50 -16.25
C CYS A 73 97.29 -42.04 -17.54
N THR A 74 97.24 -42.92 -18.55
CA THR A 74 96.64 -42.67 -19.86
C THR A 74 95.13 -42.98 -19.85
N CYS A 75 94.29 -41.94 -19.86
CA CYS A 75 92.84 -42.09 -19.97
C CYS A 75 92.45 -42.35 -21.44
N SER A 76 91.99 -43.56 -21.77
CA SER A 76 91.90 -44.04 -23.16
C SER A 76 90.64 -43.64 -23.95
N ALA A 77 89.71 -42.86 -23.36
CA ALA A 77 88.55 -42.33 -24.09
C ALA A 77 87.92 -41.07 -23.45
N ALA A 78 87.66 -41.07 -22.14
CA ALA A 78 86.67 -40.20 -21.50
C ALA A 78 87.22 -38.93 -20.82
N GLY A 79 88.35 -38.41 -21.31
CA GLY A 79 88.96 -37.16 -20.81
C GLY A 79 89.48 -37.18 -19.35
N PHE A 80 90.08 -36.05 -18.95
CA PHE A 80 90.38 -35.78 -17.55
C PHE A 80 89.23 -34.98 -16.93
N ILE A 81 89.07 -35.05 -15.60
CA ILE A 81 88.02 -34.28 -14.91
C ILE A 81 88.10 -32.79 -15.30
N SER A 82 89.30 -32.20 -15.37
CA SER A 82 89.49 -30.79 -15.75
C SER A 82 89.02 -30.42 -17.17
N SER A 83 88.84 -31.37 -18.09
CA SER A 83 88.42 -31.11 -19.47
C SER A 83 86.92 -31.34 -19.73
N ILE A 84 86.22 -32.05 -18.84
CA ILE A 84 84.77 -32.34 -18.99
C ILE A 84 83.91 -31.89 -17.79
N ARG A 85 84.56 -31.36 -16.73
CA ARG A 85 83.89 -30.84 -15.54
C ARG A 85 83.11 -29.59 -15.88
N GLN A 86 81.79 -29.66 -15.71
CA GLN A 86 80.92 -28.51 -15.79
C GLN A 86 80.71 -27.97 -14.36
N VAL A 87 81.30 -26.82 -14.05
CA VAL A 87 81.34 -26.21 -12.70
C VAL A 87 80.12 -25.37 -12.40
N ASP A 88 79.31 -25.08 -13.41
CA ASP A 88 78.20 -24.14 -13.38
C ASP A 88 76.95 -24.86 -13.92
N ALA A 89 75.82 -24.69 -13.22
CA ALA A 89 74.57 -25.36 -13.55
C ALA A 89 73.97 -24.82 -14.85
N ASP A 90 74.29 -23.57 -15.22
CA ASP A 90 73.89 -22.93 -16.48
C ASP A 90 74.56 -23.53 -17.73
N GLN A 91 75.54 -24.44 -17.58
CA GLN A 91 76.31 -24.96 -18.71
C GLN A 91 75.55 -25.99 -19.56
N THR A 92 74.84 -26.95 -18.94
CA THR A 92 73.98 -27.92 -19.64
C THR A 92 72.80 -28.39 -18.79
N SER A 93 71.78 -28.94 -19.44
CA SER A 93 70.67 -29.66 -18.78
C SER A 93 71.15 -30.76 -17.84
N GLY A 94 72.27 -31.42 -18.14
CA GLY A 94 72.89 -32.40 -17.25
C GLY A 94 73.32 -31.79 -15.91
N SER A 95 73.98 -30.63 -15.95
CA SER A 95 74.37 -29.89 -14.74
C SER A 95 73.18 -29.40 -13.95
N CYS A 96 72.20 -28.76 -14.62
CA CYS A 96 70.99 -28.28 -13.98
C CYS A 96 70.18 -29.43 -13.33
N SER A 97 70.09 -30.59 -13.99
CA SER A 97 69.40 -31.78 -13.47
C SER A 97 69.97 -32.35 -12.17
N CYS A 98 71.12 -31.84 -11.69
CA CYS A 98 71.68 -32.22 -10.40
C CYS A 98 71.00 -31.57 -9.21
N ILE A 99 70.37 -30.41 -9.41
CA ILE A 99 69.84 -29.58 -8.32
C ILE A 99 68.36 -29.91 -8.11
N VAL A 100 67.96 -30.05 -6.85
CA VAL A 100 66.58 -30.41 -6.48
C VAL A 100 65.61 -29.32 -6.94
N GLY A 101 64.59 -29.72 -7.70
CA GLY A 101 63.54 -28.83 -8.21
C GLY A 101 63.99 -27.74 -9.19
N ALA A 102 65.22 -27.81 -9.70
CA ALA A 102 65.72 -26.92 -10.75
C ALA A 102 65.11 -27.26 -12.12
N SER A 103 64.94 -26.25 -12.97
CA SER A 103 64.35 -26.41 -14.32
C SER A 103 65.29 -25.89 -15.41
N TRP A 104 65.47 -26.65 -16.48
CA TRP A 104 66.36 -26.28 -17.59
C TRP A 104 65.58 -25.79 -18.81
N ASP A 105 65.98 -24.62 -19.33
CA ASP A 105 65.62 -24.15 -20.67
C ASP A 105 66.88 -23.89 -21.50
N SER A 106 66.85 -24.17 -22.81
CA SER A 106 68.02 -24.02 -23.69
C SER A 106 68.55 -22.57 -23.77
N THR A 107 67.64 -21.61 -23.67
CA THR A 107 67.93 -20.17 -23.59
C THR A 107 68.10 -19.74 -22.14
N GLY A 108 67.07 -20.01 -21.31
CA GLY A 108 66.97 -19.66 -19.90
C GLY A 108 68.24 -20.00 -19.15
N LYS A 109 68.76 -21.19 -19.47
CA LYS A 109 69.72 -22.01 -18.73
C LYS A 109 69.04 -22.63 -17.52
N CYS A 110 69.75 -22.80 -16.42
CA CYS A 110 69.13 -23.34 -15.23
C CYS A 110 68.27 -22.25 -14.57
N CYS A 111 67.16 -22.68 -14.00
CA CYS A 111 66.30 -21.89 -13.14
C CYS A 111 66.35 -22.57 -11.79
N GLY A 112 66.76 -21.82 -10.77
CA GLY A 112 66.77 -22.29 -9.39
C GLY A 112 68.02 -23.03 -8.95
N ASP A 113 69.12 -22.94 -9.70
CA ASP A 113 70.44 -23.27 -9.19
C ASP A 113 70.99 -22.21 -8.24
N ASP A 114 70.61 -20.93 -8.40
CA ASP A 114 70.93 -19.87 -7.44
C ASP A 114 69.70 -19.02 -7.01
N THR A 115 69.92 -17.91 -6.31
CA THR A 115 68.86 -16.97 -5.87
C THR A 115 68.69 -15.75 -6.80
N LEU A 116 69.57 -15.57 -7.77
CA LEU A 116 69.52 -14.54 -8.81
C LEU A 116 68.55 -14.93 -9.94
N ASP A 117 68.28 -16.22 -10.15
CA ASP A 117 67.25 -16.69 -11.09
C ASP A 117 65.82 -16.34 -10.69
N CYS A 118 65.61 -16.05 -9.42
CA CYS A 118 64.32 -15.71 -8.86
C CYS A 118 63.65 -14.56 -9.63
N GLY A 119 62.61 -14.86 -10.41
CA GLY A 119 61.89 -13.88 -11.24
C GLY A 119 62.68 -13.40 -12.47
N LYS A 120 63.79 -14.06 -12.83
CA LYS A 120 64.60 -13.77 -14.02
C LYS A 120 63.77 -14.02 -15.28
N ILE A 121 63.73 -13.05 -16.19
CA ILE A 121 63.06 -13.16 -17.49
C ILE A 121 64.13 -13.24 -18.58
N LYS A 122 64.03 -14.23 -19.49
CA LYS A 122 64.99 -14.41 -20.59
C LYS A 122 64.28 -14.92 -21.85
N GLU A 123 64.40 -14.17 -22.95
CA GLU A 123 63.69 -14.38 -24.24
C GLU A 123 62.19 -14.70 -24.09
N GLY A 124 61.53 -14.08 -23.10
CA GLY A 124 60.09 -14.28 -22.84
C GLY A 124 59.77 -15.42 -21.87
N SER A 125 60.71 -16.25 -21.44
CA SER A 125 60.49 -17.21 -20.35
C SER A 125 60.76 -16.57 -18.98
N LEU A 126 59.87 -16.83 -18.01
CA LEU A 126 60.00 -16.42 -16.60
C LEU A 126 60.48 -17.60 -15.77
N CYS A 127 61.54 -17.42 -14.97
CA CYS A 127 61.91 -18.38 -13.93
C CYS A 127 61.05 -18.11 -12.68
N ALA A 128 59.94 -18.86 -12.58
CA ALA A 128 59.06 -18.84 -11.41
C ALA A 128 59.60 -19.82 -10.37
N MET A 129 59.68 -19.39 -9.11
CA MET A 129 60.18 -20.20 -8.01
C MET A 129 59.33 -19.98 -6.75
N ASP A 130 59.11 -21.03 -5.97
CA ASP A 130 58.39 -20.93 -4.70
C ASP A 130 59.16 -20.10 -3.65
N ALA A 131 58.46 -19.67 -2.59
CA ALA A 131 59.02 -18.84 -1.52
C ALA A 131 60.13 -19.52 -0.70
N ASN A 132 60.16 -20.85 -0.67
CA ASN A 132 61.21 -21.65 -0.04
C ASN A 132 62.34 -22.01 -1.02
N PHE A 133 62.27 -21.48 -2.25
CA PHE A 133 63.17 -21.75 -3.36
C PHE A 133 63.30 -23.24 -3.75
N ARG A 134 62.34 -24.11 -3.43
CA ARG A 134 62.47 -25.58 -3.58
C ARG A 134 62.06 -26.09 -4.96
N ILE A 135 61.01 -25.52 -5.53
CA ILE A 135 60.46 -25.84 -6.84
C ILE A 135 60.65 -24.61 -7.73
N SER A 136 61.09 -24.83 -8.95
CA SER A 136 61.29 -23.79 -9.94
C SER A 136 60.92 -24.27 -11.34
N SER A 137 60.50 -23.35 -12.20
CA SER A 137 60.08 -23.67 -13.57
C SER A 137 60.29 -22.48 -14.51
N TRP A 138 60.74 -22.75 -15.74
CA TRP A 138 60.69 -21.79 -16.83
C TRP A 138 59.29 -21.79 -17.47
N ILE A 139 58.62 -20.64 -17.41
CA ILE A 139 57.26 -20.45 -17.93
C ILE A 139 57.31 -19.48 -19.13
N PRO A 140 57.10 -19.96 -20.37
CA PRO A 140 57.18 -19.12 -21.58
C PRO A 140 55.98 -18.17 -21.71
N VAL A 141 56.21 -16.91 -22.09
CA VAL A 141 55.17 -15.87 -22.09
C VAL A 141 53.99 -16.15 -23.04
N GLU A 142 54.25 -16.50 -24.30
CA GLU A 142 53.24 -16.60 -25.36
C GLU A 142 52.12 -17.63 -25.07
N PRO A 143 52.39 -18.91 -24.76
CA PRO A 143 51.34 -19.89 -24.46
C PRO A 143 50.70 -19.70 -23.07
N ASN A 144 51.18 -18.73 -22.30
CA ASN A 144 50.63 -18.34 -21.00
C ASN A 144 50.04 -16.91 -21.05
N LYS A 145 49.70 -16.39 -22.22
CA LYS A 145 49.07 -15.07 -22.38
C LYS A 145 47.77 -14.94 -21.57
N GLY A 146 47.71 -13.97 -20.67
CA GLY A 146 46.61 -13.75 -19.72
C GLY A 146 46.71 -14.59 -18.43
N ASP A 147 47.75 -15.42 -18.29
CA ASP A 147 48.02 -16.14 -17.06
C ASP A 147 48.75 -15.25 -16.05
N ILE A 148 48.44 -15.45 -14.78
CA ILE A 148 49.07 -14.80 -13.63
C ILE A 148 49.90 -15.86 -12.92
N ILE A 149 51.17 -15.55 -12.67
CA ILE A 149 52.12 -16.44 -12.01
C ILE A 149 52.68 -15.75 -10.76
N TYR A 150 52.56 -16.41 -9.61
CA TYR A 150 53.17 -15.96 -8.37
C TYR A 150 54.64 -16.41 -8.27
N VAL A 151 55.56 -15.45 -8.25
CA VAL A 151 56.99 -15.69 -8.03
C VAL A 151 57.28 -15.56 -6.55
N GLY A 152 57.03 -16.64 -5.80
CA GLY A 152 57.08 -16.64 -4.33
C GLY A 152 58.41 -16.17 -3.74
N CYS A 153 59.53 -16.45 -4.40
CA CYS A 153 60.84 -15.97 -3.95
C CYS A 153 61.06 -14.44 -4.10
N LYS A 154 60.24 -13.76 -4.91
CA LYS A 154 60.17 -12.28 -5.00
C LYS A 154 58.97 -11.69 -4.26
N ASN A 155 58.04 -12.52 -3.80
CA ASN A 155 56.74 -12.10 -3.26
C ASN A 155 56.03 -11.13 -4.23
N THR A 156 55.97 -11.50 -5.52
CA THR A 156 55.37 -10.68 -6.59
C THR A 156 54.59 -11.56 -7.56
N GLU A 157 53.47 -11.05 -8.06
CA GLU A 157 52.75 -11.66 -9.18
C GLU A 157 53.18 -11.06 -10.51
N MET A 158 53.19 -11.90 -11.54
CA MET A 158 53.60 -11.57 -12.90
C MET A 158 52.46 -11.89 -13.87
N LEU A 159 51.98 -10.90 -14.62
CA LEU A 159 51.01 -11.08 -15.71
C LEU A 159 51.74 -11.28 -17.04
N SER A 160 51.38 -12.30 -17.81
CA SER A 160 51.82 -12.42 -19.21
C SER A 160 50.89 -11.64 -20.14
N ASP A 161 51.42 -10.69 -20.91
CA ASP A 161 50.66 -10.05 -22.01
C ASP A 161 50.78 -10.79 -23.36
N GLY A 162 51.49 -11.93 -23.35
CA GLY A 162 51.83 -12.74 -24.53
C GLY A 162 53.11 -12.31 -25.24
N THR A 163 53.69 -11.16 -24.89
CA THR A 163 54.96 -10.66 -25.43
C THR A 163 56.03 -10.44 -24.35
N LYS A 164 55.61 -10.08 -23.13
CA LYS A 164 56.45 -9.94 -21.94
C LYS A 164 55.68 -10.31 -20.66
N TRP A 165 56.44 -10.56 -19.60
CA TRP A 165 55.92 -10.64 -18.24
C TRP A 165 55.93 -9.25 -17.59
N ILE A 166 54.83 -8.87 -16.96
CA ILE A 166 54.58 -7.57 -16.32
C ILE A 166 54.50 -7.81 -14.80
N PRO A 167 55.44 -7.30 -13.98
CA PRO A 167 55.39 -7.43 -12.53
C PRO A 167 54.35 -6.49 -11.92
N CYS A 168 53.55 -6.99 -10.98
CA CYS A 168 52.81 -6.13 -10.06
C CYS A 168 53.75 -5.64 -8.97
N SER A 169 54.19 -4.38 -9.12
CA SER A 169 55.19 -3.72 -8.27
C SER A 169 54.53 -2.60 -7.46
N ASN A 170 55.30 -1.66 -6.88
CA ASN A 170 54.72 -0.51 -6.15
C ASN A 170 53.89 0.43 -7.03
N THR A 171 53.98 0.35 -8.36
CA THR A 171 53.18 1.17 -9.27
C THR A 171 51.95 0.38 -9.73
N PRO A 172 50.72 0.87 -9.45
CA PRO A 172 49.52 0.21 -9.95
C PRO A 172 49.46 0.23 -11.48
N PHE A 173 48.80 -0.76 -12.06
CA PHE A 173 48.56 -0.79 -13.51
C PHE A 173 47.19 -1.38 -13.84
N ARG A 174 46.66 -0.92 -14.98
CA ARG A 174 45.46 -1.46 -15.63
C ARG A 174 45.84 -1.91 -17.04
N LYS A 175 45.53 -3.15 -17.42
CA LYS A 175 46.03 -3.75 -18.67
C LYS A 175 45.04 -4.74 -19.26
N THR A 176 44.59 -4.50 -20.49
CA THR A 176 43.78 -5.47 -21.25
C THR A 176 44.67 -6.54 -21.91
N VAL A 177 44.36 -7.82 -21.69
CA VAL A 177 44.98 -8.98 -22.35
C VAL A 177 43.86 -9.99 -22.69
N ASN A 178 43.83 -10.50 -23.93
CA ASN A 178 42.80 -11.46 -24.40
C ASN A 178 41.34 -11.01 -24.19
N SER A 179 41.07 -9.70 -24.25
CA SER A 179 39.75 -9.09 -23.99
C SER A 179 39.26 -9.20 -22.55
N HIS A 180 40.16 -9.51 -21.61
CA HIS A 180 39.98 -9.38 -20.17
C HIS A 180 40.88 -8.26 -19.66
N GLU A 181 40.45 -7.56 -18.63
CA GLU A 181 41.27 -6.55 -17.98
C GLU A 181 41.86 -7.02 -16.66
N TYR A 182 43.12 -6.66 -16.46
CA TYR A 182 43.90 -6.99 -15.29
C TYR A 182 44.26 -5.71 -14.56
N PHE A 183 44.02 -5.71 -13.26
CA PHE A 183 44.29 -4.61 -12.36
C PHE A 183 45.30 -5.03 -11.30
N CYS A 184 46.39 -4.27 -11.19
CA CYS A 184 47.35 -4.37 -10.10
C CYS A 184 47.16 -3.12 -9.22
N ALA A 185 46.75 -3.30 -7.96
CA ALA A 185 46.64 -2.19 -6.99
C ALA A 185 48.01 -1.67 -6.52
N GLY A 186 49.07 -2.42 -6.83
CA GLY A 186 50.43 -2.20 -6.38
C GLY A 186 50.72 -2.90 -5.05
N THR A 187 52.00 -3.09 -4.73
CA THR A 187 52.43 -3.70 -3.46
C THR A 187 52.22 -2.82 -2.22
N SER A 188 51.56 -1.66 -2.36
CA SER A 188 50.92 -0.92 -1.27
C SER A 188 49.45 -1.31 -1.11
N MET A 189 49.13 -2.61 -1.20
CA MET A 189 47.86 -3.09 -0.66
C MET A 189 47.86 -2.71 0.82
N GLU A 190 46.84 -1.95 1.25
CA GLU A 190 46.65 -1.68 2.66
C GLU A 190 46.69 -3.01 3.39
N CYS A 191 47.58 -3.09 4.39
CA CYS A 191 47.73 -4.32 5.13
C CYS A 191 46.42 -4.52 5.92
N GLU A 192 45.57 -5.41 5.40
CA GLU A 192 44.40 -5.87 6.12
C GLU A 192 44.91 -6.51 7.41
N SER A 193 44.41 -6.00 8.54
CA SER A 193 44.83 -6.43 9.87
C SER A 193 44.17 -7.77 10.20
N THR A 194 44.59 -8.80 9.49
CA THR A 194 44.12 -10.19 9.58
C THR A 194 44.76 -10.92 10.76
N PHE A 195 45.98 -10.55 11.14
CA PHE A 195 46.77 -11.25 12.16
C PHE A 195 47.17 -10.30 13.30
N TRP A 196 46.99 -10.73 14.56
CA TRP A 196 47.12 -9.87 15.74
C TRP A 196 47.95 -10.55 16.85
N LYS A 197 48.91 -9.82 17.44
CA LYS A 197 49.85 -10.30 18.48
C LYS A 197 49.90 -9.40 19.73
N PRO A 198 49.84 -9.94 20.96
CA PRO A 198 49.62 -11.36 21.29
C PRO A 198 48.26 -11.86 20.77
N ARG A 199 48.09 -13.17 20.64
CA ARG A 199 46.78 -13.77 20.33
C ARG A 199 45.92 -13.76 21.59
N THR A 200 44.59 -13.78 21.45
CA THR A 200 43.71 -13.92 22.63
C THR A 200 43.96 -15.26 23.33
N SER A 201 44.23 -16.33 22.57
CA SER A 201 44.63 -17.65 23.08
C SER A 201 46.04 -17.71 23.70
N GLU A 202 46.87 -16.67 23.59
CA GLU A 202 48.16 -16.60 24.27
C GLU A 202 48.05 -16.00 25.69
N MET A 203 46.96 -15.27 25.97
CA MET A 203 46.71 -14.49 27.19
C MET A 203 45.60 -15.13 28.03
N GLU A 204 45.76 -15.14 29.37
CA GLU A 204 44.83 -15.82 30.29
C GLU A 204 43.39 -15.34 30.14
N GLU A 205 42.43 -16.25 30.31
CA GLU A 205 41.02 -15.95 30.08
C GLU A 205 40.54 -14.79 30.97
N GLY A 206 40.10 -13.69 30.34
CA GLY A 206 39.68 -12.46 31.02
C GLY A 206 40.73 -11.35 31.12
N ASP A 207 42.00 -11.60 30.81
CA ASP A 207 43.03 -10.55 30.81
C ASP A 207 42.82 -9.56 29.65
N VAL A 208 42.73 -8.27 29.96
CA VAL A 208 42.63 -7.21 28.93
C VAL A 208 44.03 -6.80 28.48
N PHE A 209 44.29 -6.85 27.18
CA PHE A 209 45.61 -6.56 26.63
C PHE A 209 45.55 -5.91 25.24
N THR A 210 46.64 -5.28 24.82
CA THR A 210 46.75 -4.68 23.48
C THR A 210 47.33 -5.66 22.49
N GLN A 211 46.57 -5.98 21.43
CA GLN A 211 47.10 -6.64 20.26
C GLN A 211 47.65 -5.62 19.27
N THR A 212 48.76 -5.94 18.62
CA THR A 212 49.30 -5.23 17.45
C THR A 212 49.13 -6.11 16.22
N SER A 213 48.62 -5.58 15.12
CA SER A 213 48.43 -6.37 13.89
C SER A 213 49.74 -6.62 13.15
N ASN A 214 49.72 -7.52 12.16
CA ASN A 214 50.74 -7.67 11.12
C ASN A 214 51.07 -6.34 10.39
N CYS A 215 50.22 -5.33 10.55
CA CYS A 215 50.26 -4.03 9.90
C CYS A 215 50.67 -2.90 10.85
N GLY A 216 50.92 -3.20 12.13
CA GLY A 216 51.29 -2.21 13.15
C GLY A 216 50.12 -1.46 13.81
N ASN A 217 48.87 -1.69 13.37
CA ASN A 217 47.68 -1.15 14.04
C ASN A 217 47.52 -1.80 15.42
N THR A 218 46.99 -1.06 16.40
CA THR A 218 46.77 -1.60 17.77
C THR A 218 45.29 -1.61 18.14
N ARG A 219 44.85 -2.67 18.82
CA ARG A 219 43.49 -2.79 19.39
C ARG A 219 43.53 -3.43 20.77
N THR A 220 42.53 -3.14 21.59
CA THR A 220 42.32 -3.85 22.86
C THR A 220 41.57 -5.16 22.61
N ALA A 221 42.02 -6.25 23.23
CA ALA A 221 41.34 -7.54 23.23
C ALA A 221 41.34 -8.16 24.64
N ILE A 222 40.60 -9.25 24.80
CA ILE A 222 40.52 -10.01 26.06
C ILE A 222 41.11 -11.40 25.80
N GLY A 223 41.91 -11.90 26.74
CA GLY A 223 42.49 -13.23 26.69
C GLY A 223 41.41 -14.32 26.73
N THR A 224 41.69 -15.43 26.06
CA THR A 224 40.82 -16.60 25.93
C THR A 224 41.60 -17.91 26.18
N LYS A 225 42.81 -17.83 26.76
CA LYS A 225 43.59 -19.00 27.12
C LYS A 225 43.01 -19.65 28.36
N CYS A 226 42.16 -20.65 28.14
CA CYS A 226 41.55 -21.40 29.23
C CYS A 226 42.60 -22.31 29.89
N VAL A 227 42.89 -22.08 31.17
CA VAL A 227 44.00 -22.71 31.90
C VAL A 227 43.73 -24.20 32.25
N SER A 228 42.57 -24.74 31.84
CA SER A 228 42.10 -26.09 32.18
C SER A 228 41.49 -26.90 31.03
N CYS A 229 41.73 -26.53 29.77
CA CYS A 229 41.24 -27.28 28.60
C CYS A 229 42.23 -28.35 28.10
N ASP A 230 41.69 -29.35 27.39
CA ASP A 230 42.37 -30.60 27.03
C ASP A 230 43.41 -30.39 25.89
N PRO A 231 44.69 -30.78 26.06
CA PRO A 231 45.76 -30.43 25.11
C PRO A 231 45.72 -31.08 23.72
N GLU A 232 44.74 -31.95 23.41
CA GLU A 232 44.65 -32.55 22.05
C GLU A 232 44.02 -31.61 21.00
N GLU A 233 43.28 -30.56 21.39
CA GLU A 233 42.64 -29.63 20.45
C GLU A 233 43.58 -28.51 19.96
N GLU A 234 44.69 -28.25 20.68
CA GLU A 234 45.62 -27.14 20.40
C GLU A 234 46.53 -27.38 19.16
N GLN A 235 46.68 -28.63 18.71
CA GLN A 235 47.58 -28.98 17.59
C GLN A 235 46.92 -28.91 16.20
N GLN A 236 45.59 -28.95 16.08
CA GLN A 236 44.93 -28.88 14.75
C GLN A 236 44.81 -27.44 14.21
N ASN A 237 44.63 -26.44 15.08
CA ASN A 237 44.52 -25.04 14.63
C ASN A 237 45.86 -24.45 14.14
N GLN A 238 47.01 -24.98 14.58
CA GLN A 238 48.32 -24.43 14.20
C GLN A 238 48.74 -24.74 12.75
N SER A 239 48.21 -25.79 12.13
CA SER A 239 48.50 -26.10 10.72
C SER A 239 47.62 -25.33 9.72
N GLN A 240 46.41 -24.92 10.13
CA GLN A 240 45.46 -24.21 9.27
C GLN A 240 45.94 -22.77 9.00
N GLU A 241 46.35 -22.06 10.04
CA GLU A 241 46.67 -20.61 10.00
C GLU A 241 47.96 -20.26 9.24
N GLN A 242 48.86 -21.23 8.99
CA GLN A 242 50.09 -20.96 8.25
C GLN A 242 49.88 -20.91 6.73
N ASP A 243 48.85 -21.57 6.21
CA ASP A 243 48.46 -21.48 4.80
C ASP A 243 47.69 -20.17 4.53
N ASP A 244 46.81 -19.74 5.43
CA ASP A 244 46.05 -18.48 5.33
C ASP A 244 46.97 -17.24 5.21
N PHE A 245 48.11 -17.23 5.92
CA PHE A 245 49.11 -16.15 5.81
C PHE A 245 49.68 -16.04 4.39
N TYR A 246 49.92 -17.18 3.72
CA TYR A 246 50.45 -17.22 2.36
C TYR A 246 49.39 -16.93 1.29
N GLU A 247 48.09 -17.15 1.54
CA GLU A 247 47.02 -16.70 0.63
C GLU A 247 46.85 -15.17 0.64
N SER A 248 46.98 -14.50 1.79
CA SER A 248 46.79 -13.03 1.89
C SER A 248 47.78 -12.20 1.05
N LEU A 249 48.93 -12.77 0.68
CA LEU A 249 49.97 -12.14 -0.16
C LEU A 249 49.84 -12.51 -1.64
N LYS A 250 48.95 -13.44 -2.00
CA LYS A 250 48.55 -13.70 -3.39
C LYS A 250 47.36 -12.80 -3.76
N GLY A 251 47.26 -12.45 -5.04
CA GLY A 251 46.17 -11.61 -5.55
C GLY A 251 46.42 -10.10 -5.51
N SER A 252 47.67 -9.66 -5.63
CA SER A 252 47.99 -8.25 -5.94
C SER A 252 47.53 -7.87 -7.36
N ILE A 253 47.43 -8.85 -8.26
CA ILE A 253 46.76 -8.75 -9.57
C ILE A 253 45.38 -9.39 -9.47
N ALA A 254 44.35 -8.63 -9.85
CA ALA A 254 43.01 -9.12 -10.11
C ALA A 254 42.73 -9.14 -11.62
N GLU A 255 42.21 -10.26 -12.11
CA GLU A 255 41.58 -10.37 -13.42
C GLU A 255 40.08 -10.08 -13.28
N CYS A 256 39.55 -9.18 -14.11
CA CYS A 256 38.12 -9.08 -14.33
C CYS A 256 37.67 -10.15 -15.34
N CYS A 257 36.96 -11.15 -14.85
CA CYS A 257 36.34 -12.20 -15.68
C CYS A 257 34.96 -11.76 -16.18
N GLY A 258 34.28 -10.86 -15.47
CA GLY A 258 32.94 -10.39 -15.80
C GLY A 258 31.94 -11.53 -15.78
N SER A 259 31.21 -11.69 -16.89
CA SER A 259 30.30 -12.81 -17.17
C SER A 259 30.96 -13.93 -18.00
N ARG A 260 32.29 -13.91 -18.17
CA ARG A 260 33.07 -14.89 -18.95
C ARG A 260 33.93 -15.77 -18.05
N VAL A 261 34.47 -16.85 -18.62
CA VAL A 261 35.46 -17.69 -17.96
C VAL A 261 36.80 -16.92 -17.92
N CYS A 262 37.41 -16.86 -16.74
CA CYS A 262 38.73 -16.27 -16.54
C CYS A 262 39.81 -16.92 -17.43
N VAL A 263 40.71 -16.11 -17.96
CA VAL A 263 41.86 -16.54 -18.76
C VAL A 263 43.04 -16.95 -17.88
N SER A 264 43.19 -16.37 -16.68
CA SER A 264 44.18 -16.83 -15.70
C SER A 264 43.84 -18.24 -15.22
N ARG A 265 44.86 -19.10 -15.13
CA ARG A 265 44.69 -20.52 -14.78
C ARG A 265 45.29 -20.83 -13.41
N ASN A 266 46.41 -20.19 -13.08
CA ASN A 266 47.21 -20.54 -11.91
C ASN A 266 46.96 -19.62 -10.71
N ASP A 267 47.55 -18.42 -10.67
CA ASP A 267 47.47 -17.48 -9.54
C ASP A 267 46.54 -16.27 -9.84
N GLY A 268 46.62 -15.22 -9.00
CA GLY A 268 45.83 -13.99 -9.10
C GLY A 268 44.41 -14.08 -8.53
N ARG A 269 43.80 -12.92 -8.23
CA ARG A 269 42.37 -12.82 -7.90
C ARG A 269 41.54 -12.90 -9.18
N ARG A 270 40.44 -13.64 -9.15
CA ARG A 270 39.49 -13.79 -10.27
C ARG A 270 38.16 -13.18 -9.88
N LEU A 271 37.83 -12.04 -10.46
CA LEU A 271 36.64 -11.29 -10.13
C LEU A 271 35.55 -11.54 -11.17
N THR A 272 34.40 -12.02 -10.69
CA THR A 272 33.16 -12.09 -11.49
C THR A 272 32.48 -10.72 -11.53
N SER A 273 31.48 -10.56 -12.41
CA SER A 273 30.63 -9.36 -12.49
C SER A 273 30.25 -8.81 -11.10
N GLY A 274 30.50 -7.53 -10.87
CA GLY A 274 30.20 -6.80 -9.64
C GLY A 274 31.16 -7.01 -8.45
N LYS A 275 32.14 -7.93 -8.55
CA LYS A 275 33.23 -7.99 -7.56
C LYS A 275 34.26 -6.91 -7.85
N SER A 276 34.81 -6.28 -6.80
CA SER A 276 35.68 -5.12 -6.92
C SER A 276 37.08 -5.30 -6.37
N VAL A 277 37.98 -4.39 -6.76
CA VAL A 277 39.27 -4.10 -6.11
C VAL A 277 39.31 -2.63 -5.74
N LYS A 278 39.91 -2.27 -4.60
CA LYS A 278 40.17 -0.86 -4.27
C LYS A 278 41.59 -0.46 -4.62
N SER A 279 41.80 0.79 -5.01
CA SER A 279 43.13 1.38 -5.20
C SER A 279 43.10 2.85 -4.82
N ASN A 280 43.76 3.17 -3.71
CA ASN A 280 43.51 4.40 -2.97
C ASN A 280 42.02 4.46 -2.59
N GLU A 281 41.38 5.62 -2.71
CA GLU A 281 39.97 5.84 -2.36
C GLU A 281 38.98 5.39 -3.45
N ILE A 282 39.45 4.90 -4.61
CA ILE A 282 38.59 4.48 -5.73
C ILE A 282 38.33 2.96 -5.67
N THR A 283 37.05 2.58 -5.72
CA THR A 283 36.61 1.19 -5.93
C THR A 283 36.47 0.92 -7.42
N TYR A 284 37.13 -0.12 -7.93
CA TYR A 284 36.99 -0.59 -9.31
C TYR A 284 36.21 -1.91 -9.34
N TYR A 285 34.99 -1.88 -9.84
CA TYR A 285 34.14 -3.05 -10.04
C TYR A 285 34.47 -3.76 -11.36
N CYS A 286 34.47 -5.08 -11.34
CA CYS A 286 34.60 -5.88 -12.55
C CYS A 286 33.27 -5.92 -13.30
N ALA A 287 33.19 -5.29 -14.47
CA ALA A 287 32.01 -5.25 -15.31
C ALA A 287 31.74 -6.58 -16.03
N SER A 288 30.48 -6.80 -16.40
CA SER A 288 30.02 -8.02 -17.10
C SER A 288 30.77 -8.33 -18.41
N ASP A 289 31.33 -7.32 -19.08
CA ASP A 289 32.06 -7.41 -20.34
C ASP A 289 33.55 -7.77 -20.22
N SER A 290 34.02 -7.97 -18.97
CA SER A 290 35.40 -8.28 -18.56
C SER A 290 36.35 -7.08 -18.47
N ILE A 291 35.81 -5.86 -18.32
CA ILE A 291 36.55 -4.60 -18.10
C ILE A 291 36.32 -4.10 -16.65
N PHE A 292 37.26 -3.38 -16.04
CA PHE A 292 37.01 -2.70 -14.77
C PHE A 292 36.34 -1.33 -14.99
N THR A 293 35.23 -1.08 -14.32
CA THR A 293 34.64 0.27 -14.20
C THR A 293 34.76 0.77 -12.76
N PHE A 294 34.53 2.05 -12.52
CA PHE A 294 34.35 2.60 -11.15
C PHE A 294 32.88 3.01 -11.00
N ASP A 295 32.41 3.85 -11.92
CA ASP A 295 31.01 4.18 -12.21
C ASP A 295 30.20 2.95 -12.74
N LEU A 296 29.07 2.63 -12.11
CA LEU A 296 28.11 1.61 -12.52
C LEU A 296 26.80 2.20 -13.08
N ASP A 297 26.69 3.52 -13.25
CA ASP A 297 25.51 4.22 -13.78
C ASP A 297 25.39 4.16 -15.31
N GLU A 298 26.44 3.71 -16.01
CA GLU A 298 26.32 3.37 -17.42
C GLU A 298 25.24 2.28 -17.63
N SER A 299 24.25 2.53 -18.48
CA SER A 299 23.13 1.61 -18.82
C SER A 299 23.48 0.15 -19.19
N THR A 300 24.76 -0.15 -19.46
CA THR A 300 25.31 -1.48 -19.71
C THR A 300 25.67 -2.26 -18.42
N GLN A 301 25.64 -1.61 -17.25
CA GLN A 301 26.21 -2.09 -16.00
C GLN A 301 25.20 -2.69 -15.01
N GLN A 302 23.92 -2.84 -15.37
CA GLN A 302 22.91 -3.49 -14.51
C GLN A 302 23.42 -4.80 -13.85
N GLN A 303 24.00 -5.71 -14.65
CA GLN A 303 24.53 -6.99 -14.15
C GLN A 303 25.78 -6.83 -13.25
N THR A 304 26.47 -5.70 -13.38
CA THR A 304 27.61 -5.32 -12.53
C THR A 304 27.10 -4.78 -11.19
N CYS A 305 26.15 -3.85 -11.23
CA CYS A 305 25.44 -3.29 -10.07
C CYS A 305 24.82 -4.39 -9.19
N GLU A 306 23.97 -5.23 -9.78
CA GLU A 306 23.33 -6.36 -9.08
C GLU A 306 24.38 -7.36 -8.53
N GLY A 307 25.48 -7.58 -9.26
CA GLY A 307 26.59 -8.45 -8.84
C GLY A 307 27.42 -7.91 -7.66
N ALA A 308 27.40 -6.59 -7.45
CA ALA A 308 27.98 -5.92 -6.29
C ALA A 308 27.08 -6.00 -5.04
N ASN A 309 25.84 -6.51 -5.19
CA ASN A 309 24.73 -6.42 -4.23
C ASN A 309 24.22 -4.98 -4.02
N LEU A 310 24.42 -4.11 -5.02
CA LEU A 310 23.78 -2.80 -5.11
C LEU A 310 22.43 -2.93 -5.84
N ILE A 311 21.62 -1.88 -5.84
CA ILE A 311 20.26 -1.92 -6.37
C ILE A 311 20.16 -1.05 -7.61
N TRP A 312 20.03 -1.71 -8.77
CA TRP A 312 19.73 -1.07 -10.03
C TRP A 312 18.33 -0.47 -9.99
N THR A 313 18.20 0.87 -10.05
CA THR A 313 16.90 1.54 -10.02
C THR A 313 16.15 1.40 -11.34
N GLY A 314 16.84 1.15 -12.45
CA GLY A 314 16.21 1.02 -13.77
C GLY A 314 17.11 1.49 -14.91
N THR A 315 17.78 2.64 -14.72
CA THR A 315 18.80 3.19 -15.60
C THR A 315 20.12 3.53 -14.90
N LEU A 316 20.14 3.52 -13.56
CA LEU A 316 21.24 3.93 -12.67
C LEU A 316 21.43 2.91 -11.51
N CYS A 317 22.54 2.97 -10.78
CA CYS A 317 22.91 2.03 -9.70
C CYS A 317 23.00 2.70 -8.33
N CYS A 318 21.95 2.60 -7.50
CA CYS A 318 21.96 3.28 -6.21
C CYS A 318 22.93 2.65 -5.21
N SER A 319 23.70 3.50 -4.51
CA SER A 319 24.63 3.21 -3.39
C SER A 319 26.08 2.83 -3.78
N GLU A 320 26.63 3.45 -4.82
CA GLU A 320 28.05 3.26 -5.19
C GLU A 320 29.02 3.75 -4.10
N ASP A 321 30.25 3.22 -4.06
CA ASP A 321 31.21 3.54 -2.99
C ASP A 321 31.80 4.95 -3.13
N ASP A 322 31.95 5.45 -4.36
CA ASP A 322 32.70 6.65 -4.73
C ASP A 322 31.88 7.95 -4.77
N ASP A 323 30.55 7.87 -4.81
CA ASP A 323 29.66 9.03 -4.67
C ASP A 323 29.31 9.29 -3.20
N PRO A 324 29.96 10.23 -2.47
CA PRO A 324 29.80 10.34 -1.02
C PRO A 324 28.37 10.68 -0.57
N GLU A 325 27.63 11.41 -1.40
CA GLU A 325 26.22 11.79 -1.21
C GLU A 325 25.50 11.68 -2.56
N GLU A 326 24.70 10.63 -2.72
CA GLU A 326 24.10 10.25 -4.00
C GLU A 326 22.59 10.48 -3.97
N TYR A 327 22.07 11.27 -4.92
CA TYR A 327 20.66 11.67 -4.97
C TYR A 327 20.19 11.78 -6.41
N TYR A 328 19.24 10.95 -6.85
CA TYR A 328 18.71 11.06 -8.21
C TYR A 328 17.29 10.53 -8.38
N ASN A 329 16.64 11.02 -9.44
CA ASN A 329 15.40 10.49 -9.98
C ASN A 329 15.72 9.52 -11.12
N ASP A 330 15.04 8.39 -11.18
CA ASP A 330 15.12 7.45 -12.31
C ASP A 330 13.72 7.22 -12.88
N PRO A 331 13.20 8.16 -13.71
CA PRO A 331 11.83 8.11 -14.21
C PRO A 331 11.57 6.84 -15.01
N ASN A 332 10.45 6.17 -14.73
CA ASN A 332 10.08 4.84 -15.25
C ASN A 332 10.91 3.66 -14.68
N GLY A 333 11.83 3.90 -13.75
CA GLY A 333 12.50 2.87 -12.97
C GLY A 333 11.63 2.27 -11.84
N LEU A 334 12.26 1.48 -10.99
CA LEU A 334 11.76 0.94 -9.74
C LEU A 334 11.63 2.00 -8.63
N GLY A 335 12.31 3.14 -8.75
CA GLY A 335 12.45 4.14 -7.68
C GLY A 335 13.47 5.21 -8.03
N GLY A 336 14.02 5.89 -7.03
CA GLY A 336 15.19 6.77 -7.14
C GLY A 336 16.16 6.55 -5.98
N CYS A 337 17.33 7.18 -6.02
CA CYS A 337 18.31 7.10 -4.93
C CYS A 337 18.22 8.33 -4.02
N TRP A 338 18.25 8.10 -2.71
CA TRP A 338 18.23 9.11 -1.67
C TRP A 338 19.35 8.87 -0.66
N ASN A 339 20.43 9.63 -0.74
CA ASN A 339 21.60 9.51 0.14
C ASN A 339 22.12 8.06 0.24
N LYS A 340 22.42 7.43 -0.91
CA LYS A 340 22.80 6.01 -1.02
C LYS A 340 21.76 5.02 -0.45
N GLN A 341 20.47 5.35 -0.54
CA GLN A 341 19.37 4.43 -0.22
C GLN A 341 18.32 4.48 -1.31
N ILE A 342 17.92 3.33 -1.85
CA ILE A 342 16.80 3.29 -2.79
C ILE A 342 15.50 3.66 -2.08
N VAL A 343 14.72 4.52 -2.71
CA VAL A 343 13.32 4.77 -2.36
C VAL A 343 12.48 4.32 -3.54
N TYR A 344 11.75 3.22 -3.38
CA TYR A 344 10.95 2.64 -4.45
C TYR A 344 9.82 3.60 -4.87
N SER A 345 9.36 3.46 -6.11
CA SER A 345 8.18 4.16 -6.59
C SER A 345 6.96 3.74 -5.77
N SER A 346 6.27 4.72 -5.19
CA SER A 346 5.21 4.57 -4.19
C SER A 346 5.70 4.29 -2.76
N ASP A 347 6.93 4.65 -2.41
CA ASP A 347 7.43 4.73 -1.03
C ASP A 347 7.79 6.18 -0.64
N VAL A 348 7.82 6.43 0.68
CA VAL A 348 8.32 7.68 1.28
C VAL A 348 9.81 7.57 1.63
N VAL A 349 10.51 8.71 1.63
CA VAL A 349 11.91 8.78 2.03
C VAL A 349 12.06 8.41 3.51
N PRO A 350 12.98 7.50 3.90
CA PRO A 350 13.23 7.15 5.30
C PRO A 350 13.56 8.39 6.16
N GLY A 351 12.69 8.72 7.11
CA GLY A 351 12.83 9.89 7.99
C GLY A 351 12.34 11.22 7.41
N ARG A 352 11.83 11.25 6.17
CA ARG A 352 11.19 12.41 5.51
C ARG A 352 9.85 11.98 4.91
N GLU A 353 8.84 11.79 5.76
CA GLU A 353 7.46 11.43 5.36
C GLU A 353 6.77 12.52 4.52
N ASP A 354 7.36 13.72 4.48
CA ASP A 354 7.01 14.84 3.61
C ASP A 354 7.54 14.69 2.16
N ILE A 355 8.32 13.64 1.87
CA ILE A 355 8.90 13.36 0.56
C ILE A 355 8.58 11.93 0.12
N ALA A 356 8.00 11.79 -1.07
CA ALA A 356 7.68 10.50 -1.68
C ALA A 356 8.34 10.35 -3.05
N ASN A 357 8.78 9.15 -3.40
CA ASN A 357 9.14 8.81 -4.77
C ASN A 357 7.89 8.32 -5.51
N LEU A 358 7.41 9.08 -6.49
CA LEU A 358 6.26 8.75 -7.33
C LEU A 358 6.77 8.54 -8.76
N ASP A 359 6.64 7.32 -9.27
CA ASP A 359 7.03 6.90 -10.62
C ASP A 359 8.49 7.26 -11.00
N GLY A 360 9.41 7.04 -10.05
CA GLY A 360 10.83 7.29 -10.17
C GLY A 360 11.25 8.73 -9.84
N ASN A 361 10.31 9.61 -9.50
CA ASN A 361 10.55 11.03 -9.25
C ASN A 361 10.21 11.43 -7.81
N PHE A 362 11.05 12.20 -7.14
CA PHE A 362 10.77 12.71 -5.80
C PHE A 362 9.85 13.94 -5.82
N TYR A 363 8.82 13.91 -4.97
CA TYR A 363 7.85 14.98 -4.78
C TYR A 363 7.75 15.38 -3.30
N GLY A 364 7.66 16.68 -3.04
CA GLY A 364 7.43 17.22 -1.71
C GLY A 364 5.94 17.39 -1.41
N CYS A 365 5.55 17.21 -0.15
CA CYS A 365 4.23 17.55 0.37
C CYS A 365 4.31 18.80 1.25
N ASN A 366 3.98 19.95 0.66
CA ASN A 366 3.93 21.26 1.32
C ASN A 366 5.15 21.58 2.21
N ILE A 367 6.35 21.24 1.73
CA ILE A 367 7.62 21.44 2.45
C ILE A 367 7.86 22.96 2.63
N PRO A 368 8.34 23.42 3.80
CA PRO A 368 8.71 24.82 4.01
C PRO A 368 9.70 25.32 2.94
N GLN A 369 9.51 26.55 2.47
CA GLN A 369 10.34 27.14 1.39
C GLN A 369 11.79 27.43 1.80
N ASP A 370 12.08 27.34 3.10
CA ASP A 370 13.40 27.49 3.72
C ASP A 370 14.07 26.16 4.12
N ASP A 371 13.42 25.02 3.83
CA ASP A 371 14.01 23.68 4.01
C ASP A 371 15.13 23.45 2.96
N ASP A 372 16.30 22.99 3.42
CA ASP A 372 17.47 22.79 2.57
C ASP A 372 17.27 21.65 1.56
N VAL A 373 16.35 20.73 1.82
CA VAL A 373 16.01 19.63 0.91
C VAL A 373 15.52 20.10 -0.46
N LEU A 374 14.88 21.27 -0.53
CA LEU A 374 14.41 21.86 -1.78
C LEU A 374 15.56 22.40 -2.65
N THR A 375 16.79 22.44 -2.10
CA THR A 375 18.00 22.85 -2.82
C THR A 375 18.82 21.65 -3.33
N LEU A 376 18.46 20.42 -2.96
CA LEU A 376 19.12 19.22 -3.47
C LEU A 376 18.99 19.10 -4.99
N GLN A 377 20.08 18.69 -5.62
CA GLN A 377 20.17 18.47 -7.05
C GLN A 377 20.37 16.98 -7.34
N ASP A 378 19.85 16.58 -8.49
CA ASP A 378 19.98 15.26 -9.07
C ASP A 378 21.43 15.06 -9.58
N SER A 379 22.15 14.06 -9.06
CA SER A 379 23.60 13.88 -9.25
C SER A 379 24.02 13.75 -10.71
N HIS A 380 23.18 13.17 -11.57
CA HIS A 380 23.52 12.90 -12.98
C HIS A 380 22.98 14.00 -13.91
N THR A 381 21.88 14.67 -13.56
CA THR A 381 21.26 15.70 -14.43
C THR A 381 21.51 17.14 -14.00
N ASN A 382 21.92 17.39 -12.75
CA ASN A 382 22.03 18.71 -12.11
C ASN A 382 20.70 19.51 -12.03
N GLU A 383 19.57 18.90 -12.36
CA GLU A 383 18.23 19.46 -12.16
C GLU A 383 17.82 19.33 -10.68
N PRO A 384 16.77 20.04 -10.21
CA PRO A 384 16.24 19.83 -8.87
C PRO A 384 15.86 18.36 -8.61
N LEU A 385 16.26 17.85 -7.45
CA LEU A 385 15.94 16.49 -7.01
C LEU A 385 14.43 16.35 -6.79
N ILE A 386 13.86 17.24 -5.98
CA ILE A 386 12.41 17.36 -5.78
C ILE A 386 11.80 18.02 -7.02
N LYS A 387 11.07 17.25 -7.85
CA LYS A 387 10.49 17.75 -9.11
C LYS A 387 9.41 18.79 -8.90
N GLU A 388 8.59 18.61 -7.85
CA GLU A 388 7.57 19.57 -7.46
C GLU A 388 7.32 19.48 -5.95
N ASN A 389 7.28 20.63 -5.27
CA ASN A 389 6.78 20.73 -3.90
C ASN A 389 5.28 21.01 -3.98
N THR A 390 4.48 19.96 -3.86
CA THR A 390 3.04 19.97 -4.12
C THR A 390 2.26 20.55 -2.95
N GLY A 391 1.10 21.15 -3.25
CA GLY A 391 0.17 21.62 -2.22
C GLY A 391 -0.68 20.48 -1.62
N TYR A 392 -1.33 20.78 -0.50
CA TYR A 392 -2.29 19.85 0.13
C TYR A 392 -3.36 19.36 -0.86
N CYS A 393 -3.75 18.10 -0.69
CA CYS A 393 -4.66 17.37 -1.57
C CYS A 393 -4.20 17.24 -3.03
N PHE A 394 -2.92 17.48 -3.33
CA PHE A 394 -2.32 16.84 -4.49
C PHE A 394 -2.42 15.31 -4.31
N GLN A 395 -2.98 14.64 -5.31
CA GLN A 395 -3.10 13.19 -5.39
C GLN A 395 -2.21 12.72 -6.55
N ASP A 396 -1.40 11.69 -6.31
CA ASP A 396 -0.59 11.08 -7.35
C ASP A 396 -1.44 10.52 -8.52
N PRO A 397 -0.90 10.42 -9.74
CA PRO A 397 -1.66 9.93 -10.90
C PRO A 397 -2.21 8.49 -10.78
N ARG A 398 -1.64 7.64 -9.90
CA ARG A 398 -2.07 6.25 -9.70
C ARG A 398 -3.05 6.08 -8.53
N LYS A 399 -3.30 7.14 -7.77
CA LYS A 399 -4.16 7.18 -6.57
C LYS A 399 -3.70 6.24 -5.45
N PHE A 400 -2.40 6.22 -5.17
CA PHE A 400 -1.83 5.58 -3.99
C PHE A 400 -1.53 6.56 -2.85
N TYR A 401 -1.13 7.80 -3.13
CA TYR A 401 -0.67 8.78 -2.14
C TYR A 401 -1.20 10.19 -2.38
N PHE A 402 -1.54 10.86 -1.29
CA PHE A 402 -1.92 12.27 -1.30
C PHE A 402 -1.12 13.07 -0.28
N CYS A 403 -0.93 14.36 -0.54
CA CYS A 403 -0.34 15.28 0.42
C CYS A 403 -1.39 15.70 1.48
N SER A 404 -1.27 15.19 2.70
CA SER A 404 -2.15 15.51 3.83
C SER A 404 -1.83 16.88 4.44
N PHE A 405 -2.84 17.49 5.07
CA PHE A 405 -2.70 18.72 5.87
C PHE A 405 -1.74 18.60 7.08
N ASN A 406 -1.26 17.41 7.42
CA ASN A 406 -0.18 17.21 8.40
C ASN A 406 1.25 17.37 7.82
N ASN A 407 1.37 17.75 6.53
CA ASN A 407 2.62 17.84 5.76
C ASN A 407 3.31 16.49 5.51
N LYS A 408 2.53 15.43 5.26
CA LYS A 408 3.04 14.09 4.92
C LYS A 408 2.32 13.51 3.73
N TRP A 409 2.99 12.59 3.05
CA TRP A 409 2.36 11.71 2.08
C TRP A 409 1.63 10.58 2.78
N GLU A 410 0.30 10.54 2.65
CA GLU A 410 -0.54 9.50 3.22
C GLU A 410 -1.14 8.58 2.15
N PHE A 411 -1.32 7.30 2.50
CA PHE A 411 -1.82 6.29 1.59
C PHE A 411 -3.33 6.41 1.37
N SER A 412 -3.75 6.76 0.14
CA SER A 412 -5.16 6.98 -0.19
C SER A 412 -5.97 5.69 -0.40
N SER A 413 -5.32 4.52 -0.46
CA SER A 413 -5.97 3.22 -0.69
C SER A 413 -6.78 3.12 -1.99
N GLY A 414 -6.36 3.80 -3.07
CA GLY A 414 -7.10 3.85 -4.34
C GLY A 414 -8.27 4.84 -4.35
N ILE A 415 -8.56 5.49 -3.23
CA ILE A 415 -9.58 6.52 -3.12
C ILE A 415 -9.00 7.84 -3.66
N ASP A 416 -9.80 8.60 -4.38
CA ASP A 416 -9.41 9.95 -4.82
C ASP A 416 -9.50 10.92 -3.64
N ARG A 417 -8.37 11.42 -3.16
CA ARG A 417 -8.28 12.39 -2.06
C ARG A 417 -8.00 13.82 -2.55
N SER A 418 -8.29 14.13 -3.81
CA SER A 418 -8.05 15.48 -4.35
C SER A 418 -8.98 16.58 -3.81
N ASN A 419 -9.99 16.23 -3.00
CA ASN A 419 -10.97 17.18 -2.46
C ASN A 419 -10.67 17.56 -1.00
N PRO A 420 -10.33 18.84 -0.69
CA PRO A 420 -10.23 19.30 0.69
C PRO A 420 -11.61 19.37 1.33
N SER A 421 -11.76 18.76 2.50
CA SER A 421 -12.98 18.77 3.30
C SER A 421 -12.73 19.41 4.66
N THR A 422 -13.67 20.22 5.13
CA THR A 422 -13.54 21.04 6.34
C THR A 422 -14.51 20.57 7.42
N ALA A 423 -14.00 20.31 8.62
CA ALA A 423 -14.80 20.03 9.80
C ALA A 423 -15.51 21.31 10.29
N PRO A 424 -16.78 21.26 10.75
CA PRO A 424 -17.46 22.43 11.27
C PRO A 424 -16.74 22.98 12.51
N ALA A 425 -16.64 24.31 12.63
CA ALA A 425 -15.95 24.96 13.75
C ALA A 425 -16.53 24.58 15.13
N SER A 426 -17.79 24.13 15.19
CA SER A 426 -18.45 23.59 16.39
C SER A 426 -17.85 22.28 16.89
N PHE A 427 -17.05 21.56 16.10
CA PHE A 427 -16.44 20.29 16.50
C PHE A 427 -15.22 20.50 17.42
N GLY A 428 -14.61 21.69 17.41
CA GLY A 428 -13.50 22.04 18.31
C GLY A 428 -12.22 21.23 18.10
N VAL A 429 -11.92 20.87 16.85
CA VAL A 429 -10.81 19.99 16.45
C VAL A 429 -9.57 20.80 16.06
N ASP A 430 -8.38 20.29 16.38
CA ASP A 430 -7.10 20.97 16.10
C ASP A 430 -6.82 21.09 14.60
N GLN A 431 -7.09 20.02 13.85
CA GLN A 431 -6.98 19.99 12.39
C GLN A 431 -8.36 20.16 11.74
N ALA A 432 -8.71 21.40 11.36
CA ALA A 432 -10.02 21.71 10.79
C ALA A 432 -10.22 21.24 9.33
N VAL A 433 -9.17 20.89 8.59
CA VAL A 433 -9.24 20.51 7.16
C VAL A 433 -8.40 19.27 6.89
N GLU A 434 -8.92 18.37 6.06
CA GLU A 434 -8.15 17.24 5.50
C GLU A 434 -8.69 16.85 4.11
N CYS A 435 -7.88 16.13 3.36
CA CYS A 435 -8.18 15.60 2.05
C CYS A 435 -9.06 14.34 2.14
N CYS A 436 -10.28 14.45 1.62
CA CYS A 436 -11.29 13.37 1.60
C CYS A 436 -11.70 13.03 0.15
N ALA A 437 -12.48 11.95 -0.01
CA ALA A 437 -13.20 11.74 -1.25
C ALA A 437 -14.23 12.85 -1.48
N GLN A 438 -14.61 13.08 -2.73
CA GLN A 438 -15.50 14.17 -3.14
C GLN A 438 -16.85 14.18 -2.40
N ASP A 439 -17.36 13.01 -2.02
CA ASP A 439 -18.64 12.84 -1.31
C ASP A 439 -18.48 12.55 0.20
N HIS A 440 -17.25 12.58 0.72
CA HIS A 440 -16.91 12.33 2.13
C HIS A 440 -16.58 13.63 2.87
N CYS A 441 -16.77 13.62 4.19
CA CYS A 441 -16.63 14.81 5.02
C CYS A 441 -15.61 14.61 6.16
N TRP A 442 -14.68 15.54 6.32
CA TRP A 442 -13.70 15.49 7.41
C TRP A 442 -14.36 15.79 8.77
N ASN A 443 -14.19 14.91 9.77
CA ASN A 443 -14.72 15.11 11.12
C ASN A 443 -13.69 15.60 12.15
N GLY A 444 -12.43 15.84 11.74
CA GLY A 444 -11.31 16.19 12.63
C GLY A 444 -10.35 15.05 12.94
N GLU A 445 -10.73 13.80 12.65
CA GLU A 445 -9.89 12.60 12.86
C GLU A 445 -9.93 11.65 11.64
N THR A 446 -11.08 11.54 10.98
CA THR A 446 -11.30 10.66 9.82
C THR A 446 -12.26 11.28 8.80
N CYS A 447 -12.14 10.85 7.54
CA CYS A 447 -13.15 11.15 6.52
C CYS A 447 -14.38 10.27 6.72
N THR A 448 -15.48 10.90 7.15
CA THR A 448 -16.80 10.28 7.30
C THR A 448 -17.41 10.02 5.92
N ILE A 449 -17.90 8.79 5.70
CA ILE A 449 -18.56 8.39 4.46
C ILE A 449 -19.87 9.16 4.23
N ASN A 450 -20.34 9.24 2.98
CA ASN A 450 -21.62 9.86 2.64
C ASN A 450 -22.79 9.15 3.35
N GLN A 451 -23.52 9.87 4.20
CA GLN A 451 -24.63 9.36 5.02
C GLN A 451 -26.01 9.56 4.35
N LYS A 452 -26.05 10.09 3.12
CA LYS A 452 -27.30 10.44 2.40
C LYS A 452 -28.35 9.33 2.36
N TYR A 453 -27.91 8.09 2.15
CA TYR A 453 -28.78 6.91 1.99
C TYR A 453 -28.81 5.97 3.22
N ALA A 454 -28.30 6.42 4.37
CA ALA A 454 -28.18 5.63 5.61
C ALA A 454 -28.99 6.28 6.74
N ALA A 455 -30.32 6.19 6.67
CA ALA A 455 -31.26 6.92 7.54
C ALA A 455 -31.06 6.70 9.04
N ASP A 456 -30.55 5.55 9.40
CA ASP A 456 -30.20 5.06 10.74
C ASP A 456 -28.83 5.55 11.22
N SER A 457 -27.95 5.95 10.29
CA SER A 457 -26.60 6.43 10.59
C SER A 457 -26.67 7.74 11.39
N PRO A 458 -26.16 7.74 12.65
CA PRO A 458 -26.31 8.87 13.56
C PRO A 458 -25.48 10.09 13.11
N PRO A 459 -25.87 11.30 13.50
CA PRO A 459 -25.11 12.50 13.24
C PRO A 459 -23.82 12.56 14.06
N VAL A 460 -22.75 13.06 13.45
CA VAL A 460 -21.53 13.46 14.13
C VAL A 460 -21.75 14.88 14.68
N ASN A 461 -21.79 15.03 16.00
CA ASN A 461 -22.00 16.32 16.68
C ASN A 461 -23.23 17.13 16.19
N GLY A 462 -24.30 16.45 15.76
CA GLY A 462 -25.52 17.07 15.22
C GLY A 462 -25.52 17.33 13.70
N PHE A 463 -24.45 16.95 13.00
CA PHE A 463 -24.33 17.08 11.54
C PHE A 463 -24.22 15.71 10.87
N ARG A 464 -24.65 15.62 9.61
CA ARG A 464 -24.45 14.43 8.76
C ARG A 464 -23.69 14.82 7.50
N CYS A 465 -22.84 13.93 7.03
CA CYS A 465 -22.14 14.09 5.76
C CYS A 465 -23.08 13.78 4.61
N ILE A 466 -23.40 14.77 3.78
CA ILE A 466 -24.34 14.66 2.66
C ILE A 466 -23.63 15.15 1.40
N ASP A 467 -23.25 14.22 0.52
CA ASP A 467 -22.55 14.51 -0.75
C ASP A 467 -21.31 15.42 -0.58
N GLY A 468 -20.49 15.16 0.44
CA GLY A 468 -19.25 15.91 0.74
C GLY A 468 -19.45 17.16 1.62
N GLU A 469 -20.69 17.54 1.92
CA GLU A 469 -21.02 18.70 2.77
C GLU A 469 -21.57 18.27 4.14
N TRP A 470 -21.11 18.91 5.22
CA TRP A 470 -21.74 18.77 6.54
C TRP A 470 -23.05 19.55 6.60
N LYS A 471 -24.16 18.84 6.85
CA LYS A 471 -25.51 19.43 7.01
C LYS A 471 -26.07 19.13 8.39
N GLU A 472 -26.69 20.12 9.02
CA GLU A 472 -27.39 19.92 10.29
C GLU A 472 -28.48 18.85 10.14
N ALA A 473 -28.50 17.88 11.06
CA ALA A 473 -29.38 16.73 10.99
C ALA A 473 -30.44 16.77 12.09
N ASP A 474 -31.67 17.09 11.70
CA ASP A 474 -32.83 17.00 12.58
C ASP A 474 -33.40 15.57 12.53
N ILE A 475 -33.74 15.00 13.69
CA ILE A 475 -34.43 13.70 13.75
C ILE A 475 -35.83 13.83 13.12
N LYS A 476 -36.16 12.90 12.23
CA LYS A 476 -37.44 12.80 11.54
C LYS A 476 -38.15 11.52 11.97
N LEU A 477 -39.48 11.54 11.89
CA LEU A 477 -40.34 10.37 12.13
C LEU A 477 -41.06 9.97 10.85
N THR A 478 -41.29 8.67 10.66
CA THR A 478 -42.23 8.17 9.64
C THR A 478 -43.68 8.44 10.03
N PRO A 479 -44.64 8.36 9.09
CA PRO A 479 -46.07 8.37 9.43
C PRO A 479 -46.48 7.25 10.40
N GLU A 480 -45.66 6.20 10.51
CA GLU A 480 -45.80 5.06 11.41
C GLU A 480 -45.07 5.23 12.75
N GLY A 481 -44.25 6.28 12.92
CA GLY A 481 -43.56 6.64 14.16
C GLY A 481 -42.11 6.14 14.29
N GLU A 482 -41.54 5.53 13.24
CA GLU A 482 -40.14 5.11 13.22
C GLU A 482 -39.20 6.32 13.04
N SER A 483 -38.07 6.36 13.73
CA SER A 483 -37.13 7.49 13.70
C SER A 483 -35.95 7.29 12.74
N GLY A 484 -35.45 8.38 12.19
CA GLY A 484 -34.24 8.41 11.36
C GLY A 484 -33.94 9.82 10.85
N PHE A 485 -33.09 9.92 9.83
CA PHE A 485 -32.62 11.20 9.28
C PHE A 485 -32.87 11.30 7.78
N CYS A 486 -33.02 12.53 7.29
CA CYS A 486 -33.05 12.85 5.86
C CYS A 486 -31.87 13.76 5.46
N PRO A 487 -31.45 13.72 4.18
CA PRO A 487 -30.42 14.61 3.63
C PRO A 487 -30.70 16.12 3.75
N ASP A 488 -31.96 16.52 3.71
CA ASP A 488 -32.40 17.92 3.78
C ASP A 488 -33.49 18.12 4.84
N LYS A 489 -33.49 19.28 5.52
CA LYS A 489 -34.46 19.60 6.59
C LYS A 489 -35.90 19.67 6.08
N SER A 490 -36.11 20.01 4.81
CA SER A 490 -37.41 20.06 4.14
C SER A 490 -37.96 18.69 3.70
N GLN A 491 -37.19 17.62 3.88
CA GLN A 491 -37.62 16.25 3.58
C GLN A 491 -38.29 15.57 4.78
N CYS A 492 -39.21 14.66 4.46
CA CYS A 492 -39.92 13.82 5.43
C CYS A 492 -39.45 12.37 5.31
N LEU A 493 -39.07 11.77 6.44
CA LEU A 493 -38.64 10.37 6.50
C LEU A 493 -39.85 9.46 6.25
N LEU A 494 -39.75 8.59 5.25
CA LEU A 494 -40.79 7.65 4.86
C LEU A 494 -40.44 6.21 5.22
N ASN A 495 -39.17 5.81 5.10
CA ASN A 495 -38.71 4.48 5.48
C ASN A 495 -37.23 4.50 5.90
N PRO A 496 -36.90 4.38 7.20
CA PRO A 496 -35.52 4.39 7.67
C PRO A 496 -34.73 3.12 7.29
N SER A 497 -35.42 2.03 6.95
CA SER A 497 -34.80 0.74 6.61
C SER A 497 -34.56 0.55 5.10
N SER A 498 -35.00 1.48 4.24
CA SER A 498 -34.80 1.36 2.78
C SER A 498 -33.47 1.94 2.33
N SER A 499 -32.63 1.13 1.70
CA SER A 499 -31.29 1.50 1.22
C SER A 499 -31.24 2.24 -0.13
N ALA A 500 -32.38 2.64 -0.71
CA ALA A 500 -32.45 3.32 -2.01
C ALA A 500 -33.74 4.16 -2.18
N ASP A 501 -33.59 5.32 -2.84
CA ASP A 501 -34.56 6.27 -3.44
C ASP A 501 -35.85 6.70 -2.70
N ILE A 502 -36.39 5.94 -1.76
CA ILE A 502 -37.71 6.17 -1.12
C ILE A 502 -37.57 6.33 0.41
N GLN A 503 -36.34 6.46 0.92
CA GLN A 503 -36.06 6.74 2.33
C GLN A 503 -36.75 8.03 2.80
N CYS A 504 -36.68 9.08 1.98
CA CYS A 504 -37.15 10.42 2.30
C CYS A 504 -37.88 11.04 1.10
N LEU A 505 -39.04 11.63 1.35
CA LEU A 505 -39.77 12.43 0.37
C LEU A 505 -39.31 13.89 0.44
N THR A 506 -39.20 14.56 -0.70
CA THR A 506 -39.07 16.03 -0.74
C THR A 506 -40.37 16.69 -0.29
N SER A 507 -40.31 17.97 0.09
CA SER A 507 -41.54 18.76 0.19
C SER A 507 -42.33 18.66 -1.12
N ASP A 508 -43.66 18.74 -1.00
CA ASP A 508 -44.67 18.58 -2.06
C ASP A 508 -44.86 17.14 -2.60
N GLN A 509 -44.06 16.16 -2.16
CA GLN A 509 -44.31 14.74 -2.44
C GLN A 509 -45.19 14.07 -1.37
N TYR A 510 -45.78 12.92 -1.73
CA TYR A 510 -46.68 12.18 -0.84
C TYR A 510 -46.70 10.68 -1.13
N VAL A 511 -47.13 9.89 -0.14
CA VAL A 511 -47.49 8.47 -0.28
C VAL A 511 -48.81 8.21 0.44
N LYS A 512 -49.81 7.68 -0.29
CA LYS A 512 -51.22 7.64 0.15
C LYS A 512 -51.65 9.03 0.64
N ASP A 513 -52.30 9.18 1.79
CA ASP A 513 -52.64 10.52 2.30
C ASP A 513 -51.44 11.28 2.88
N ASN A 514 -50.33 10.61 3.23
CA ASN A 514 -49.18 11.25 3.88
C ASN A 514 -48.47 12.20 2.90
N TYR A 515 -48.57 13.50 3.12
CA TYR A 515 -47.94 14.57 2.34
C TYR A 515 -46.80 15.21 3.12
N CYS A 516 -45.68 15.48 2.45
CA CYS A 516 -44.55 16.18 3.04
C CYS A 516 -44.66 17.70 2.85
N GLU A 517 -44.87 18.43 3.94
CA GLU A 517 -44.95 19.89 3.98
C GLU A 517 -43.72 20.45 4.71
N ASN A 518 -42.68 20.86 3.97
CA ASN A 518 -41.43 21.41 4.53
C ASN A 518 -40.80 20.56 5.65
N GLY A 519 -40.73 19.24 5.44
CA GLY A 519 -40.11 18.31 6.39
C GLY A 519 -40.99 17.93 7.58
N VAL A 520 -42.28 18.23 7.51
CA VAL A 520 -43.32 17.83 8.47
C VAL A 520 -44.39 17.02 7.73
N TRP A 521 -44.82 15.91 8.34
CA TRP A 521 -45.91 15.10 7.80
C TRP A 521 -47.27 15.78 7.98
N THR A 522 -48.09 15.75 6.93
CA THR A 522 -49.48 16.20 6.95
C THR A 522 -50.34 15.29 6.05
N SER A 523 -51.64 15.58 5.88
CA SER A 523 -52.52 14.80 5.00
C SER A 523 -52.88 15.57 3.71
N ARG A 524 -53.09 14.86 2.60
CA ARG A 524 -53.68 15.46 1.39
C ARG A 524 -55.15 15.80 1.59
N THR A 525 -55.86 15.01 2.39
CA THR A 525 -57.26 15.28 2.77
C THR A 525 -57.41 16.59 3.53
N LYS A 526 -56.46 16.98 4.40
CA LYS A 526 -56.41 18.32 5.03
C LYS A 526 -56.50 19.44 3.98
N PHE A 527 -55.74 19.37 2.89
CA PHE A 527 -55.80 20.41 1.84
C PHE A 527 -57.19 20.53 1.19
N ALA A 528 -57.88 19.41 0.96
CA ALA A 528 -59.28 19.42 0.53
C ALA A 528 -60.22 20.00 1.61
N ALA A 529 -59.94 19.74 2.89
CA ALA A 529 -60.65 20.32 4.03
C ALA A 529 -60.54 21.86 4.07
N LEU A 530 -59.34 22.41 3.85
CA LEU A 530 -59.12 23.88 3.85
C LEU A 530 -59.98 24.52 2.77
N GLN A 531 -59.85 23.96 1.57
CA GLN A 531 -60.47 24.49 0.38
C GLN A 531 -62.01 24.38 0.45
N LEU A 532 -62.54 23.37 1.14
CA LEU A 532 -63.96 23.30 1.48
C LEU A 532 -64.40 24.48 2.38
N ILE A 533 -63.70 24.74 3.49
CA ILE A 533 -64.07 25.81 4.44
C ILE A 533 -64.09 27.18 3.74
N ASP A 534 -63.11 27.47 2.88
CA ASP A 534 -63.04 28.73 2.14
C ASP A 534 -64.26 28.97 1.22
N THR A 535 -65.09 27.95 0.97
CA THR A 535 -66.33 28.06 0.18
C THR A 535 -67.60 28.34 1.00
N THR A 536 -67.55 28.42 2.34
CA THR A 536 -68.74 28.68 3.17
C THR A 536 -69.12 30.16 3.26
N GLN A 537 -68.16 31.09 3.18
CA GLN A 537 -68.34 32.49 3.65
C GLN A 537 -68.69 32.50 5.18
N PRO A 538 -69.01 33.63 5.86
CA PRO A 538 -69.10 33.65 7.33
C PRO A 538 -70.44 33.13 7.88
N THR A 539 -71.01 32.10 7.25
CA THR A 539 -72.27 31.44 7.64
C THR A 539 -72.05 30.34 8.69
N ASP A 540 -73.15 29.72 9.11
CA ASP A 540 -73.12 28.52 9.96
C ASP A 540 -72.75 27.30 9.12
N TYR A 541 -71.86 26.45 9.63
CA TYR A 541 -71.36 25.27 8.91
C TYR A 541 -70.97 24.12 9.83
N ILE A 542 -70.91 22.92 9.25
CA ILE A 542 -70.33 21.71 9.86
C ILE A 542 -69.41 21.08 8.81
N LEU A 543 -68.12 20.97 9.11
CA LEU A 543 -67.15 20.15 8.40
C LEU A 543 -66.81 18.93 9.25
N SER A 544 -66.94 17.73 8.69
CA SER A 544 -66.52 16.47 9.32
C SER A 544 -65.63 15.70 8.37
N CYS A 545 -64.38 15.46 8.75
CA CYS A 545 -63.45 14.58 8.04
C CYS A 545 -63.21 13.31 8.86
N ASP A 546 -63.42 12.15 8.24
CA ASP A 546 -63.21 10.83 8.83
C ASP A 546 -62.99 9.80 7.70
N THR A 547 -62.84 8.53 8.02
CA THR A 547 -62.77 7.46 7.01
C THR A 547 -64.12 7.34 6.25
N PRO A 548 -64.14 6.76 5.04
CA PRO A 548 -65.34 6.71 4.19
C PRO A 548 -66.59 6.17 4.90
N ASN A 549 -66.42 5.16 5.77
CA ASN A 549 -67.50 4.49 6.50
C ASN A 549 -68.09 5.32 7.65
N TYR A 550 -67.42 6.38 8.10
CA TYR A 550 -67.92 7.31 9.12
C TYR A 550 -68.30 8.68 8.56
N ALA A 551 -67.70 9.10 7.45
CA ALA A 551 -67.99 10.36 6.78
C ALA A 551 -69.20 10.29 5.81
N LEU A 552 -69.45 9.13 5.18
CA LEU A 552 -70.45 8.99 4.11
C LEU A 552 -71.69 8.21 4.57
N ASN A 553 -72.88 8.75 4.28
CA ASN A 553 -74.15 8.25 4.82
C ASN A 553 -74.60 6.86 4.32
N ASN A 554 -74.17 6.43 3.13
CA ASN A 554 -74.55 5.15 2.54
C ASN A 554 -73.54 4.76 1.45
N LEU A 555 -73.03 3.53 1.50
CA LEU A 555 -72.12 2.94 0.49
C LEU A 555 -72.66 1.63 -0.11
N ASN A 556 -73.85 1.19 0.31
CA ASN A 556 -74.50 -0.05 -0.12
C ASN A 556 -75.29 0.11 -1.43
N TYR A 557 -74.62 0.61 -2.46
CA TYR A 557 -75.17 0.73 -3.82
C TYR A 557 -74.12 0.35 -4.87
N LEU A 558 -74.59 -0.03 -6.07
CA LEU A 558 -73.72 -0.45 -7.16
C LEU A 558 -73.44 0.72 -8.12
N VAL A 559 -72.17 0.96 -8.41
CA VAL A 559 -71.69 1.83 -9.49
C VAL A 559 -70.95 0.95 -10.48
N GLN A 560 -71.46 0.88 -11.72
CA GLN A 560 -70.95 -0.01 -12.78
C GLN A 560 -70.83 -1.50 -12.39
N GLY A 561 -71.59 -1.98 -11.40
CA GLY A 561 -71.54 -3.36 -10.91
C GLY A 561 -70.53 -3.62 -9.78
N GLN A 562 -69.79 -2.60 -9.34
CA GLN A 562 -68.99 -2.64 -8.11
C GLN A 562 -69.74 -1.94 -6.96
N LEU A 563 -69.56 -2.39 -5.72
CA LEU A 563 -70.08 -1.69 -4.55
C LEU A 563 -69.35 -0.35 -4.37
N ALA A 564 -70.07 0.71 -4.02
CA ALA A 564 -69.47 2.02 -3.80
C ALA A 564 -68.40 1.98 -2.70
N GLU A 565 -68.60 1.19 -1.65
CA GLU A 565 -67.59 0.91 -0.59
C GLU A 565 -66.25 0.43 -1.16
N THR A 566 -66.25 -0.44 -2.17
CA THR A 566 -65.03 -0.92 -2.83
C THR A 566 -64.36 0.16 -3.68
N ILE A 567 -65.13 1.10 -4.22
CA ILE A 567 -64.62 2.22 -5.04
C ILE A 567 -64.02 3.31 -4.15
N VAL A 568 -64.56 3.54 -2.95
CA VAL A 568 -64.04 4.49 -1.96
C VAL A 568 -63.18 3.84 -0.88
N SER A 569 -62.63 2.66 -1.14
CA SER A 569 -61.72 1.98 -0.21
C SER A 569 -60.38 2.73 -0.06
N GLU A 570 -59.64 2.42 1.02
CA GLU A 570 -58.30 2.98 1.29
C GLU A 570 -57.27 2.74 0.16
N GLU A 571 -57.52 1.78 -0.74
CA GLU A 571 -56.69 1.55 -1.93
C GLU A 571 -56.93 2.59 -3.05
N ASN A 572 -58.06 3.29 -3.03
CA ASN A 572 -58.53 4.16 -4.11
C ASN A 572 -58.68 5.62 -3.66
N THR A 573 -59.08 5.85 -2.41
CA THR A 573 -59.30 7.17 -1.79
C THR A 573 -58.77 7.16 -0.36
N ASN A 574 -58.49 8.33 0.20
CA ASN A 574 -58.20 8.47 1.64
C ASN A 574 -59.47 8.92 2.39
N ASN A 575 -59.31 9.70 3.46
CA ASN A 575 -60.41 10.22 4.24
C ASN A 575 -61.32 11.14 3.40
N PHE A 576 -62.57 11.28 3.85
CA PHE A 576 -63.56 12.17 3.23
C PHE A 576 -63.92 13.28 4.19
N CYS A 577 -63.75 14.52 3.74
CA CYS A 577 -64.30 15.70 4.39
C CYS A 577 -65.68 16.02 3.81
N VAL A 578 -66.70 16.05 4.65
CA VAL A 578 -68.07 16.44 4.29
C VAL A 578 -68.38 17.78 4.94
N LEU A 579 -68.75 18.75 4.12
CA LEU A 579 -69.14 20.10 4.53
C LEU A 579 -70.64 20.29 4.32
N LEU A 580 -71.34 20.68 5.38
CA LEU A 580 -72.75 21.09 5.39
C LEU A 580 -72.83 22.59 5.76
N PHE A 581 -73.50 23.39 4.94
CA PHE A 581 -73.77 24.82 5.16
C PHE A 581 -74.99 25.21 4.31
N ASP A 582 -75.88 26.09 4.80
CA ASP A 582 -77.09 26.53 4.06
C ASP A 582 -77.89 25.38 3.38
N ASP A 583 -78.08 24.25 4.07
CA ASP A 583 -78.68 22.98 3.58
C ASP A 583 -77.96 22.31 2.37
N LYS A 584 -76.79 22.82 1.97
CA LYS A 584 -75.95 22.30 0.88
C LYS A 584 -74.85 21.40 1.40
N VAL A 585 -74.53 20.37 0.62
CA VAL A 585 -73.44 19.43 0.91
C VAL A 585 -72.34 19.55 -0.14
N ARG A 586 -71.10 19.67 0.33
CA ARG A 586 -69.87 19.50 -0.46
C ARG A 586 -69.05 18.38 0.17
N ILE A 587 -68.35 17.61 -0.66
CA ILE A 587 -67.41 16.57 -0.19
C ILE A 587 -66.03 16.82 -0.80
N GLY A 588 -64.98 16.41 -0.09
CA GLY A 588 -63.60 16.49 -0.55
C GLY A 588 -62.81 15.27 -0.10
N THR A 589 -61.94 14.74 -0.98
CA THR A 589 -61.05 13.61 -0.67
C THR A 589 -59.81 13.66 -1.55
N SER A 590 -58.73 13.00 -1.11
CA SER A 590 -57.53 12.75 -1.91
C SER A 590 -57.57 11.33 -2.50
N LEU A 591 -57.22 11.19 -3.78
CA LEU A 591 -57.23 9.93 -4.52
C LEU A 591 -55.89 9.21 -4.40
N ASN A 592 -55.90 7.88 -4.33
CA ASN A 592 -54.69 7.04 -4.30
C ASN A 592 -54.27 6.49 -5.67
N LYS A 593 -55.05 6.80 -6.72
CA LYS A 593 -54.72 6.60 -8.14
C LYS A 593 -54.93 7.91 -8.90
N PRO A 594 -54.21 8.18 -10.00
CA PRO A 594 -54.44 9.37 -10.82
C PRO A 594 -55.90 9.48 -11.26
N ILE A 595 -56.44 10.70 -11.37
CA ILE A 595 -57.84 10.92 -11.75
C ILE A 595 -58.23 10.29 -13.12
N THR A 596 -57.26 10.11 -14.01
CA THR A 596 -57.41 9.41 -15.29
C THR A 596 -57.71 7.92 -15.15
N GLU A 597 -57.29 7.31 -14.03
CA GLU A 597 -57.55 5.90 -13.68
C GLU A 597 -58.76 5.75 -12.75
N ALA A 598 -59.08 6.80 -11.97
CA ALA A 598 -60.19 6.85 -11.01
C ALA A 598 -61.59 6.92 -11.65
N THR A 599 -61.78 6.32 -12.84
CA THR A 599 -63.03 6.42 -13.62
C THR A 599 -64.27 5.85 -12.92
N SER A 600 -64.11 4.81 -12.09
CA SER A 600 -65.20 4.31 -11.23
C SER A 600 -65.62 5.34 -10.19
N PHE A 601 -64.65 6.02 -9.55
CA PHE A 601 -64.91 7.06 -8.55
C PHE A 601 -65.62 8.27 -9.17
N LEU A 602 -65.16 8.75 -10.33
CA LEU A 602 -65.82 9.88 -11.02
C LEU A 602 -67.29 9.59 -11.33
N LYS A 603 -67.62 8.35 -11.72
CA LYS A 603 -69.00 7.93 -11.97
C LYS A 603 -69.84 7.84 -10.68
N THR A 604 -69.25 7.50 -9.54
CA THR A 604 -69.91 7.56 -8.23
C THR A 604 -70.43 8.97 -7.91
N ILE A 605 -69.71 10.01 -8.32
CA ILE A 605 -70.09 11.42 -8.16
C ILE A 605 -70.75 12.03 -9.42
N GLY A 606 -71.09 11.22 -10.44
CA GLY A 606 -71.77 11.71 -11.65
C GLY A 606 -70.92 12.64 -12.53
N VAL A 607 -69.61 12.46 -12.56
CA VAL A 607 -68.65 13.17 -13.40
C VAL A 607 -68.14 12.23 -14.50
N ASP A 608 -68.22 12.63 -15.76
CA ASP A 608 -67.81 11.77 -16.88
C ASP A 608 -66.28 11.68 -17.04
N ASN A 609 -65.60 12.82 -16.93
CA ASN A 609 -64.14 12.94 -16.90
C ASN A 609 -63.74 14.26 -16.23
N CYS A 610 -62.46 14.40 -15.89
CA CYS A 610 -61.89 15.63 -15.30
C CYS A 610 -60.59 16.04 -15.99
N ASN A 611 -60.39 15.66 -17.27
CA ASN A 611 -59.11 15.81 -17.95
C ASN A 611 -58.71 17.27 -18.20
N ILE A 612 -59.68 18.18 -18.23
CA ILE A 612 -59.46 19.63 -18.37
C ILE A 612 -58.81 20.23 -17.11
N ALA A 613 -58.99 19.59 -15.95
CA ALA A 613 -58.40 20.02 -14.68
C ALA A 613 -56.99 19.45 -14.42
N LEU A 614 -56.37 18.79 -15.41
CA LEU A 614 -54.98 18.33 -15.35
C LEU A 614 -54.01 19.51 -15.56
N ILE A 615 -53.94 20.38 -14.55
CA ILE A 615 -53.04 21.53 -14.48
C ILE A 615 -52.24 21.42 -13.17
N ASP A 616 -50.91 21.35 -13.27
CA ASP A 616 -49.98 21.29 -12.12
C ASP A 616 -49.51 22.69 -11.71
N ASP A 617 -50.41 23.48 -11.14
CA ASP A 617 -50.13 24.77 -10.49
C ASP A 617 -50.49 24.78 -8.98
N ASN A 618 -50.77 23.59 -8.43
CA ASN A 618 -51.29 23.37 -7.07
C ASN A 618 -52.62 24.11 -6.77
N LYS A 619 -53.43 24.43 -7.77
CA LYS A 619 -54.80 24.95 -7.59
C LYS A 619 -55.85 23.88 -7.94
N TYR A 620 -57.08 24.13 -7.50
CA TYR A 620 -58.24 23.34 -7.90
C TYR A 620 -58.87 23.91 -9.18
N HIS A 621 -58.95 23.10 -10.22
CA HIS A 621 -59.54 23.45 -11.51
C HIS A 621 -60.85 22.70 -11.76
N ALA A 622 -61.78 23.33 -12.47
CA ALA A 622 -63.09 22.76 -12.76
C ALA A 622 -62.98 21.58 -13.75
N CYS A 623 -63.57 20.43 -13.40
CA CYS A 623 -63.58 19.25 -14.28
C CYS A 623 -64.29 19.50 -15.62
N ASP A 624 -65.32 20.35 -15.64
CA ASP A 624 -66.07 20.75 -16.85
C ASP A 624 -65.49 22.01 -17.54
N GLY A 625 -64.37 22.55 -17.07
CA GLY A 625 -63.75 23.78 -17.60
C GLY A 625 -64.55 25.07 -17.36
N THR A 626 -65.62 25.04 -16.57
CA THR A 626 -66.45 26.22 -16.28
C THR A 626 -66.15 26.83 -14.92
N GLN A 627 -66.32 28.15 -14.77
CA GLN A 627 -66.18 28.83 -13.47
C GLN A 627 -67.23 28.40 -12.41
N ASN A 628 -68.21 27.58 -12.78
CA ASN A 628 -69.29 27.13 -11.91
C ASN A 628 -69.54 25.63 -12.12
N SER A 629 -68.65 24.82 -11.55
CA SER A 629 -68.60 23.38 -11.75
C SER A 629 -69.22 22.60 -10.60
N LYS A 630 -69.56 21.33 -10.84
CA LYS A 630 -69.93 20.39 -9.78
C LYS A 630 -68.71 19.74 -9.13
N ALA A 631 -67.59 19.66 -9.85
CA ALA A 631 -66.39 18.97 -9.42
C ALA A 631 -65.14 19.78 -9.78
N TRP A 632 -64.22 19.84 -8.83
CA TRP A 632 -62.98 20.60 -8.90
C TRP A 632 -61.82 19.71 -8.46
N TYR A 633 -60.73 19.70 -9.20
CA TYR A 633 -59.60 18.79 -8.98
C TYR A 633 -58.28 19.55 -8.94
N ASN A 634 -57.41 19.17 -8.01
CA ASN A 634 -56.02 19.63 -7.92
C ASN A 634 -55.10 18.48 -8.32
N GLN A 635 -54.31 18.67 -9.38
CA GLN A 635 -53.41 17.64 -9.91
C GLN A 635 -52.27 17.29 -8.94
N ARG A 636 -51.61 18.29 -8.35
CA ARG A 636 -50.46 18.07 -7.47
C ARG A 636 -50.84 17.27 -6.23
N LEU A 637 -51.98 17.61 -5.63
CA LEU A 637 -52.52 16.88 -4.49
C LEU A 637 -53.29 15.61 -4.89
N ASN A 638 -53.49 15.37 -6.20
CA ASN A 638 -54.40 14.34 -6.74
C ASN A 638 -55.67 14.23 -5.90
N SER A 639 -56.39 15.34 -5.74
CA SER A 639 -57.52 15.47 -4.82
C SER A 639 -58.68 16.20 -5.47
N ILE A 640 -59.90 15.86 -5.05
CA ILE A 640 -61.13 16.28 -5.70
C ILE A 640 -62.15 16.76 -4.68
N ILE A 641 -62.85 17.84 -5.04
CA ILE A 641 -63.97 18.42 -4.28
C ILE A 641 -65.21 18.39 -5.18
N TYR A 642 -66.33 17.90 -4.64
CA TYR A 642 -67.57 17.67 -5.36
C TYR A 642 -68.80 18.24 -4.62
N SER A 643 -69.81 18.66 -5.38
CA SER A 643 -71.15 18.95 -4.88
C SER A 643 -72.20 18.51 -5.90
N ASN A 644 -73.39 18.14 -5.42
CA ASN A 644 -74.53 17.87 -6.28
C ASN A 644 -75.03 19.14 -7.01
N GLU A 645 -74.76 20.32 -6.46
CA GLU A 645 -75.00 21.63 -7.06
C GLU A 645 -73.73 22.19 -7.75
N LYS A 646 -73.91 23.12 -8.68
CA LYS A 646 -72.77 23.86 -9.27
C LYS A 646 -72.33 24.96 -8.29
N PHE A 647 -71.02 25.09 -8.09
CA PHE A 647 -70.43 26.16 -7.29
C PHE A 647 -69.11 26.67 -7.89
N SER A 648 -68.75 27.90 -7.52
CA SER A 648 -67.44 28.51 -7.80
C SER A 648 -66.49 28.33 -6.62
N MET A 649 -65.23 28.03 -6.90
CA MET A 649 -64.15 28.11 -5.91
C MET A 649 -63.63 29.54 -5.82
N ALA A 650 -63.28 29.99 -4.61
CA ALA A 650 -62.53 31.22 -4.44
C ALA A 650 -61.05 30.99 -4.82
N GLU A 651 -60.37 32.01 -5.35
CA GLU A 651 -58.90 32.02 -5.31
C GLU A 651 -58.50 32.13 -3.83
N ALA A 652 -58.14 30.99 -3.27
CA ALA A 652 -58.07 30.84 -1.83
C ALA A 652 -56.71 31.31 -1.29
N ASN A 653 -56.75 32.14 -0.24
CA ASN A 653 -55.57 32.65 0.46
C ASN A 653 -55.09 31.62 1.51
N LEU A 654 -54.98 30.36 1.05
CA LEU A 654 -55.17 29.11 1.80
C LEU A 654 -54.38 29.00 3.10
N LEU A 655 -53.08 29.26 3.03
CA LEU A 655 -52.17 28.78 4.07
C LEU A 655 -52.24 29.65 5.33
N GLN A 656 -52.23 30.98 5.19
CA GLN A 656 -52.10 31.89 6.33
C GLN A 656 -53.39 31.97 7.16
N ALA A 657 -54.55 31.98 6.51
CA ALA A 657 -55.84 32.01 7.19
C ALA A 657 -56.08 30.72 7.98
N PHE A 658 -55.80 29.55 7.37
CA PHE A 658 -56.01 28.28 8.05
C PHE A 658 -54.94 27.95 9.10
N ILE A 659 -53.65 28.28 8.89
CA ILE A 659 -52.63 28.16 9.95
C ILE A 659 -53.07 28.96 11.18
N ASN A 660 -53.53 30.19 11.00
CA ASN A 660 -54.03 31.01 12.11
C ASN A 660 -55.36 30.48 12.70
N PHE A 661 -56.17 29.75 11.93
CA PHE A 661 -57.46 29.20 12.37
C PHE A 661 -57.31 27.85 13.11
N ILE A 662 -56.30 27.04 12.77
CA ILE A 662 -56.11 25.68 13.27
C ILE A 662 -54.86 25.54 14.15
N LYS A 663 -53.68 26.04 13.73
CA LYS A 663 -52.49 25.94 14.59
C LYS A 663 -52.63 26.78 15.85
N ASN A 664 -53.19 27.99 15.75
CA ASN A 664 -53.37 28.87 16.92
C ASN A 664 -54.21 28.24 18.07
N PRO A 665 -55.42 27.67 17.86
CA PRO A 665 -56.12 26.98 18.94
C PRO A 665 -55.40 25.70 19.37
N PHE A 666 -54.73 24.93 18.50
CA PHE A 666 -53.98 23.75 18.93
C PHE A 666 -52.71 24.08 19.73
N ASP A 667 -51.97 25.14 19.38
CA ASP A 667 -50.87 25.68 20.16
C ASP A 667 -51.37 26.35 21.47
N THR A 668 -52.58 26.89 21.49
CA THR A 668 -53.23 27.38 22.72
C THR A 668 -53.63 26.23 23.65
N ILE A 669 -54.30 25.20 23.12
CA ILE A 669 -54.64 23.95 23.82
C ILE A 669 -53.36 23.34 24.41
N LYS A 670 -52.32 23.19 23.58
CA LYS A 670 -50.98 22.75 23.95
C LYS A 670 -50.43 23.55 25.11
N ASN A 671 -50.30 24.86 24.99
CA ASN A 671 -49.66 25.69 26.03
C ASN A 671 -50.48 25.71 27.34
N LYS A 672 -51.82 25.65 27.26
CA LYS A 672 -52.72 25.67 28.43
C LYS A 672 -52.83 24.31 29.13
N ILE A 673 -52.74 23.21 28.40
CA ILE A 673 -52.79 21.86 28.97
C ILE A 673 -51.38 21.38 29.34
N LYS A 674 -50.31 21.92 28.76
CA LYS A 674 -48.92 21.73 29.21
C LYS A 674 -48.72 22.03 30.69
N GLU A 675 -49.36 23.08 31.21
CA GLU A 675 -49.37 23.41 32.64
C GLU A 675 -50.04 22.35 33.54
N LYS A 676 -50.70 21.33 32.94
CA LYS A 676 -51.31 20.15 33.60
C LYS A 676 -50.68 18.81 33.18
N ILE A 677 -49.72 18.79 32.25
CA ILE A 677 -49.15 17.56 31.64
C ILE A 677 -48.02 16.93 32.48
N ASP A 678 -47.56 17.59 33.55
CA ASP A 678 -46.61 17.01 34.52
C ASP A 678 -47.10 15.71 35.20
N GLU A 679 -48.38 15.35 35.05
CA GLU A 679 -48.94 14.07 35.50
C GLU A 679 -49.11 13.06 34.34
N SER A 680 -48.52 11.87 34.51
CA SER A 680 -48.71 10.69 33.64
C SER A 680 -50.21 10.43 33.41
N PRO A 681 -50.69 10.21 32.15
CA PRO A 681 -49.95 9.52 31.08
C PRO A 681 -49.69 10.35 29.80
N PHE A 682 -49.64 11.68 29.89
CA PHE A 682 -49.53 12.54 28.69
C PHE A 682 -48.09 12.68 28.16
N ASP A 683 -47.92 12.72 26.83
CA ASP A 683 -46.62 12.90 26.16
C ASP A 683 -46.59 14.20 25.33
N GLU A 684 -45.65 15.11 25.65
CA GLU A 684 -45.48 16.37 24.93
C GLU A 684 -45.00 16.21 23.48
N SER A 685 -44.29 15.13 23.15
CA SER A 685 -43.67 14.92 21.84
C SER A 685 -44.75 14.96 20.73
N TYR A 686 -45.90 14.34 21.00
CA TYR A 686 -47.07 14.29 20.15
C TYR A 686 -47.71 15.68 19.89
N ILE A 687 -47.70 16.59 20.87
CA ILE A 687 -48.35 17.91 20.69
C ILE A 687 -47.54 18.82 19.75
N ASN A 688 -46.33 18.40 19.37
CA ASN A 688 -45.57 19.00 18.27
C ASN A 688 -45.89 18.37 16.90
N SER A 689 -46.50 17.19 16.86
CA SER A 689 -46.74 16.42 15.63
C SER A 689 -48.14 16.57 15.03
N ILE A 690 -49.11 17.22 15.69
CA ILE A 690 -50.53 17.33 15.28
C ILE A 690 -50.73 18.12 13.95
N ASN A 691 -50.31 17.54 12.84
CA ASN A 691 -50.35 18.16 11.51
C ASN A 691 -51.06 17.30 10.47
N LYS A 692 -51.36 16.02 10.75
CA LYS A 692 -51.92 15.07 9.77
C LYS A 692 -53.43 14.89 9.91
N PHE A 693 -53.97 14.90 11.13
CA PHE A 693 -55.39 14.74 11.48
C PHE A 693 -56.07 13.53 10.80
N ASP A 694 -56.13 12.39 11.49
CA ASP A 694 -56.91 11.23 11.05
C ASP A 694 -58.42 11.50 11.10
N LYS A 695 -58.86 12.40 12.01
CA LYS A 695 -60.22 12.94 12.05
C LYS A 695 -60.18 14.45 12.29
N LEU A 696 -61.13 15.18 11.69
CA LEU A 696 -61.32 16.63 11.89
C LEU A 696 -62.81 16.93 12.03
N TYR A 697 -63.19 17.74 13.00
CA TYR A 697 -64.56 18.24 13.14
C TYR A 697 -64.54 19.73 13.44
N LEU A 698 -65.15 20.51 12.56
CA LEU A 698 -65.33 21.95 12.73
C LEU A 698 -66.81 22.25 12.63
N SER A 699 -67.39 22.88 13.63
CA SER A 699 -68.77 23.34 13.58
C SER A 699 -68.88 24.76 14.08
N LYS A 700 -69.70 25.56 13.40
CA LYS A 700 -70.01 26.93 13.76
C LYS A 700 -71.51 27.16 13.64
N GLN A 701 -72.10 27.71 14.71
CA GLN A 701 -73.49 28.13 14.73
C GLN A 701 -73.62 29.44 15.51
N GLY A 702 -73.83 30.55 14.80
CA GLY A 702 -73.83 31.90 15.37
C GLY A 702 -72.49 32.23 16.03
N ASN A 703 -72.49 32.31 17.37
CA ASN A 703 -71.29 32.52 18.18
C ASN A 703 -70.72 31.24 18.80
N LYS A 704 -71.41 30.09 18.71
CA LYS A 704 -70.93 28.80 19.22
C LYS A 704 -70.02 28.15 18.18
N GLU A 705 -68.84 27.68 18.60
CA GLU A 705 -67.92 26.95 17.70
C GLU A 705 -67.35 25.70 18.39
N ILE A 706 -67.29 24.58 17.67
CA ILE A 706 -66.56 23.36 18.07
C ILE A 706 -65.43 23.18 17.06
N ARG A 707 -64.20 22.97 17.53
CA ARG A 707 -63.05 22.64 16.68
C ARG A 707 -62.30 21.47 17.30
N GLY A 708 -62.27 20.34 16.64
CA GLY A 708 -61.64 19.14 17.16
C GLY A 708 -60.87 18.36 16.10
N SER A 709 -59.92 17.55 16.55
CA SER A 709 -59.27 16.55 15.71
C SER A 709 -58.83 15.33 16.51
N VAL A 710 -58.63 14.21 15.81
CA VAL A 710 -57.98 12.99 16.32
C VAL A 710 -56.78 12.66 15.43
N GLU A 711 -55.66 12.24 16.01
CA GLU A 711 -54.49 11.77 15.27
C GLU A 711 -53.73 10.70 16.07
N GLY A 712 -53.19 9.70 15.36
CA GLY A 712 -52.36 8.62 15.89
C GLY A 712 -52.86 7.22 15.50
N LEU A 713 -51.93 6.29 15.26
CA LEU A 713 -52.25 4.94 14.78
C LEU A 713 -52.67 3.98 15.90
N GLN A 714 -51.71 3.53 16.71
CA GLN A 714 -51.97 2.64 17.85
C GLN A 714 -52.40 3.45 19.07
N PHE A 715 -51.62 4.48 19.41
CA PHE A 715 -51.93 5.46 20.42
C PHE A 715 -52.47 6.70 19.71
N LYS A 716 -53.76 6.96 19.92
CA LYS A 716 -54.48 8.12 19.41
C LYS A 716 -54.47 9.21 20.45
N ASN A 717 -54.64 10.42 19.96
CA ASN A 717 -54.85 11.60 20.75
C ASN A 717 -55.99 12.41 20.14
N LEU A 718 -56.77 13.06 20.99
CA LEU A 718 -57.90 13.90 20.62
C LEU A 718 -57.73 15.25 21.29
N VAL A 719 -57.95 16.31 20.53
CA VAL A 719 -57.91 17.70 21.00
C VAL A 719 -59.17 18.39 20.53
N ILE A 720 -59.91 19.03 21.42
CA ILE A 720 -61.16 19.76 21.08
C ILE A 720 -61.24 21.08 21.83
N GLU A 721 -61.58 22.14 21.10
CA GLU A 721 -61.97 23.46 21.58
C GLU A 721 -63.49 23.64 21.45
N TYR A 722 -64.14 24.17 22.48
CA TYR A 722 -65.55 24.59 22.46
C TYR A 722 -65.65 26.07 22.85
N LYS A 723 -66.15 26.93 21.96
CA LYS A 723 -66.32 28.37 22.23
C LYS A 723 -67.78 28.75 22.46
N ASN A 724 -68.02 29.56 23.49
CA ASN A 724 -69.31 30.14 23.88
C ASN A 724 -70.41 29.10 24.22
N PHE A 725 -70.03 28.02 24.91
CA PHE A 725 -70.98 27.02 25.41
C PHE A 725 -71.37 27.31 26.87
N ASP A 726 -72.68 27.35 27.15
CA ASP A 726 -73.20 27.46 28.53
C ASP A 726 -73.13 26.12 29.29
N THR A 727 -73.15 24.99 28.57
CA THR A 727 -73.00 23.65 29.13
C THR A 727 -71.62 23.46 29.76
N ASP A 728 -71.56 22.86 30.95
CA ASP A 728 -70.31 22.49 31.61
C ASP A 728 -69.72 21.23 30.97
N ILE A 729 -68.83 21.44 29.99
CA ILE A 729 -68.14 20.35 29.29
C ILE A 729 -67.18 19.62 30.24
N CYS A 730 -66.45 20.34 31.10
CA CYS A 730 -65.47 19.71 31.99
C CYS A 730 -66.14 18.75 32.98
N LYS A 731 -67.30 19.08 33.53
CA LYS A 731 -68.04 18.14 34.37
C LYS A 731 -68.36 16.81 33.66
N PHE A 732 -68.71 16.84 32.37
CA PHE A 732 -68.92 15.61 31.60
C PHE A 732 -67.61 14.82 31.44
N ILE A 733 -66.50 15.51 31.16
CA ILE A 733 -65.17 14.91 31.05
C ILE A 733 -64.73 14.28 32.38
N ASP A 734 -64.92 14.96 33.51
CA ASP A 734 -64.59 14.45 34.85
C ASP A 734 -65.39 13.17 35.18
N GLU A 735 -66.70 13.16 34.87
CA GLU A 735 -67.57 12.00 35.07
C GLU A 735 -67.18 10.83 34.13
N TYR A 736 -66.73 11.12 32.90
CA TYR A 736 -66.22 10.11 31.97
C TYR A 736 -64.87 9.56 32.42
N ASN A 737 -63.90 10.43 32.77
CA ASN A 737 -62.56 10.03 33.20
C ASN A 737 -62.63 9.16 34.45
N LYS A 738 -63.41 9.57 35.46
CA LYS A 738 -63.64 8.80 36.69
C LYS A 738 -64.23 7.40 36.45
N LYS A 739 -64.97 7.20 35.37
CA LYS A 739 -65.56 5.89 35.00
C LYS A 739 -64.59 5.01 34.20
N ASN A 740 -63.68 5.62 33.44
CA ASN A 740 -62.80 4.93 32.48
C ASN A 740 -61.31 5.14 32.83
N GLN A 741 -60.99 5.40 34.10
CA GLN A 741 -59.62 5.69 34.55
C GLN A 741 -58.67 4.52 34.27
N ASP A 742 -57.43 4.84 33.88
CA ASP A 742 -56.39 3.91 33.48
C ASP A 742 -55.01 4.56 33.71
N LEU A 743 -53.95 3.75 33.76
CA LEU A 743 -52.55 4.21 33.83
C LEU A 743 -51.96 4.48 32.45
N GLY A 744 -52.52 3.88 31.39
CA GLY A 744 -52.07 4.02 30.01
C GLY A 744 -52.94 4.95 29.15
N SER A 745 -53.92 5.66 29.72
CA SER A 745 -54.77 6.59 28.97
C SER A 745 -55.44 7.61 29.90
N GLY A 746 -55.78 8.77 29.37
CA GLY A 746 -56.34 9.88 30.13
C GLY A 746 -57.23 10.78 29.29
N ILE A 747 -58.16 11.48 29.94
CA ILE A 747 -58.91 12.58 29.34
C ILE A 747 -59.07 13.71 30.36
N GLU A 748 -58.70 14.92 29.95
CA GLU A 748 -58.61 16.09 30.80
C GLU A 748 -59.33 17.28 30.16
N CYS A 749 -59.89 18.16 31.00
CA CYS A 749 -60.56 19.38 30.56
C CYS A 749 -60.02 20.63 31.26
N SER A 750 -60.04 21.74 30.54
CA SER A 750 -59.82 23.08 31.10
C SER A 750 -60.83 24.07 30.54
N LYS A 751 -61.09 25.14 31.29
CA LYS A 751 -62.01 26.21 30.90
C LYS A 751 -61.32 27.57 31.11
N GLU A 752 -61.33 28.40 30.07
CA GLU A 752 -60.86 29.78 30.12
C GLU A 752 -61.93 30.73 29.56
N GLY A 753 -62.52 31.54 30.43
CA GLY A 753 -63.64 32.42 30.07
C GLY A 753 -64.83 31.64 29.52
N GLY A 754 -65.18 31.91 28.26
CA GLY A 754 -66.25 31.23 27.51
C GLY A 754 -65.79 30.02 26.70
N THR A 755 -64.53 29.58 26.83
CA THR A 755 -63.94 28.50 26.02
C THR A 755 -63.59 27.29 26.89
N TYR A 756 -63.86 26.08 26.40
CA TYR A 756 -63.37 24.83 26.98
C TYR A 756 -62.36 24.18 26.05
N TYR A 757 -61.38 23.49 26.64
CA TYR A 757 -60.37 22.71 25.93
C TYR A 757 -60.33 21.30 26.52
N VAL A 758 -60.39 20.29 25.66
CA VAL A 758 -60.35 18.87 26.02
C VAL A 758 -59.15 18.22 25.32
N LEU A 759 -58.35 17.47 26.09
CA LEU A 759 -57.30 16.58 25.59
C LEU A 759 -57.64 15.15 26.03
N ALA A 760 -57.64 14.20 25.10
CA ALA A 760 -57.66 12.77 25.43
C ALA A 760 -56.48 12.06 24.76
N GLN A 761 -55.89 11.08 25.44
CA GLN A 761 -54.78 10.29 24.96
C GLN A 761 -54.99 8.83 25.36
N GLY A 762 -54.82 7.89 24.42
CA GLY A 762 -55.10 6.47 24.65
C GLY A 762 -55.16 5.64 23.37
N SER A 763 -55.78 4.48 23.41
CA SER A 763 -55.75 3.47 22.35
C SER A 763 -56.96 2.53 22.40
N GLY A 764 -57.11 1.65 21.41
CA GLY A 764 -58.06 0.54 21.47
C GLY A 764 -57.70 -0.56 22.50
N PHE A 765 -56.56 -0.45 23.19
CA PHE A 765 -56.09 -1.38 24.22
C PHE A 765 -56.21 -0.83 25.64
N THR A 766 -56.65 0.41 25.79
CA THR A 766 -56.75 1.15 27.06
C THR A 766 -58.22 1.49 27.35
N ASN A 767 -58.53 1.93 28.58
CA ASN A 767 -59.93 2.21 28.95
C ASN A 767 -60.51 3.44 28.22
N ILE A 768 -59.65 4.36 27.75
CA ILE A 768 -60.03 5.48 26.90
C ILE A 768 -59.46 5.23 25.49
N ASP A 769 -60.34 5.08 24.49
CA ASP A 769 -60.00 5.20 23.05
C ASP A 769 -60.55 6.55 22.55
N PRO A 770 -59.68 7.53 22.25
CA PRO A 770 -60.07 8.80 21.66
C PRO A 770 -60.96 8.69 20.40
N GLY A 771 -60.77 7.65 19.59
CA GLY A 771 -61.58 7.40 18.39
C GLY A 771 -63.00 6.92 18.67
N VAL A 772 -63.27 6.37 19.85
CA VAL A 772 -64.62 5.94 20.29
C VAL A 772 -65.39 7.13 20.85
N ILE A 773 -64.79 7.87 21.81
CA ILE A 773 -65.43 9.03 22.45
C ILE A 773 -65.59 10.22 21.49
N TRP A 774 -64.80 10.28 20.41
CA TRP A 774 -64.85 11.31 19.37
C TRP A 774 -66.28 11.76 19.00
N SER A 775 -67.17 10.81 18.71
CA SER A 775 -68.54 11.11 18.28
C SER A 775 -69.43 11.69 19.40
N ASP A 776 -69.19 11.31 20.66
CA ASP A 776 -69.90 11.85 21.83
C ASP A 776 -69.48 13.29 22.12
N LEU A 777 -68.22 13.62 21.85
CA LEU A 777 -67.65 14.95 22.03
C LEU A 777 -67.88 15.90 20.84
N THR A 778 -68.23 15.39 19.65
CA THR A 778 -68.41 16.19 18.43
C THR A 778 -69.84 16.09 17.89
N SER A 779 -70.10 15.22 16.91
CA SER A 779 -71.33 15.21 16.11
C SER A 779 -72.62 14.86 16.88
N LYS A 780 -72.53 14.21 18.05
CA LYS A 780 -73.69 13.98 18.93
C LYS A 780 -73.96 15.16 19.87
N LEU A 781 -72.98 16.04 20.12
CA LEU A 781 -73.15 17.24 20.91
C LEU A 781 -73.92 18.28 20.08
N ARG A 782 -75.25 18.20 20.15
CA ARG A 782 -76.14 19.10 19.40
C ARG A 782 -75.89 20.54 19.81
N ILE A 783 -75.37 21.33 18.88
CA ILE A 783 -75.45 22.78 18.96
C ILE A 783 -76.91 23.14 18.61
N SER A 784 -77.59 23.72 19.60
CA SER A 784 -78.96 24.26 19.53
C SER A 784 -79.12 25.40 20.54
#